data_AF-A0A2N3I9B7-F1
#
_entry.id   AF-A0A2N3I9B7-F1
#
_cell.length_a   1.000
_cell.length_b   1.000
_cell.length_c   1.000
_cell.angle_alpha   90.00
_cell.angle_beta   90.00
_cell.angle_gamma   90.00
#
_symmetry.space_group_name_H-M   'P 1'
#
loop_
_entity.id
_entity.type
_entity.pdbx_description
1 polymer ?
#
loop_
_entity_poly.entity_id
_entity_poly.type
_entity_poly.pdbx_seq_one_letter_code
_entity_poly.pdbx_strand_id
1 'polypeptide(L)'
;MKKFILLAFAWAWSVLVFAQTLVDPAAEGGFESGTTFAANGWTLVNGSQTNQWHLGNPTGVGATGARAAFISNNGTNYQYTITASSVVHFYRDITVPAGSTVNLSFNWRAQAEGCCDYIQVFLVATTTTPVAGTQLTSGQIGSNLNSQTTWQSASFTSIFCNNTAAPITRRLVFSWRNDGSVGTNPPGGIDNISVTAVPIPLCSLGTGVTNVTSLPYSSGAGTTCGAVNDLTSSNTVTCGSSSYLGGEDRVWVFTPTTSGVITINLTSSGSYTGLMLYNGCPNTTCSTLPSGTCIANSQSSSGNKSLCFNAIAGTTYYLVLDSWPAPDCNAYTNLTISAPVPPPSMTCTLAGTYSITSITHAPDNLSTPNLSGFVDDVFYPGGTITTGFDFCLNGNQYQNFLISSNGYIIFDPPAWTCGVTNLPTGVNAVPNGYSNWSITADLPNTTNAPRNAILAPWHDIDPSITTGGANPRIRYQVFGTAPNRRFVVSWENVPMYSPDNTCNGNRSLDFTGQIKMFETTNDIEIHLTRKEVCASWNSGRALLGLHNYNGTEALVPAPATTYNNISTTWTATNQAWRFTFNPTTCTTCSPLPLNLLYFTGEFDKENLQSVLTWSFKTLDEADYFVIERSQDEVNFEEIGRVMFQQANQYRFVDSKPLRHTNIYRLKKVI
;
A
#
# COMPACT_ATOMS: atom_id res chain seq x y z
N MET A 1 8.91 -4.76 58.04
CA MET A 1 9.67 -4.50 56.80
C MET A 1 8.74 -3.84 55.79
N LYS A 2 8.95 -2.55 55.50
CA LYS A 2 8.14 -1.77 54.57
C LYS A 2 8.49 -2.17 53.12
N LYS A 3 7.50 -2.59 52.34
CA LYS A 3 7.67 -2.83 50.89
C LYS A 3 7.71 -1.47 50.18
N PHE A 4 8.83 -1.15 49.55
CA PHE A 4 8.94 -0.02 48.62
C PHE A 4 8.32 -0.44 47.28
N ILE A 5 7.27 0.26 46.87
CA ILE A 5 6.74 0.20 45.50
C ILE A 5 7.49 1.27 44.70
N LEU A 6 8.30 0.83 43.73
CA LEU A 6 8.89 1.73 42.74
C LEU A 6 7.81 2.08 41.71
N LEU A 7 7.24 3.27 41.81
CA LEU A 7 6.44 3.88 40.74
C LEU A 7 7.40 4.53 39.74
N ALA A 8 7.62 3.89 38.61
CA ALA A 8 8.29 4.51 37.48
C ALA A 8 7.32 5.48 36.78
N PHE A 9 7.45 6.78 37.09
CA PHE A 9 6.82 7.83 36.31
C PHE A 9 7.57 7.96 34.98
N ALA A 10 6.98 7.48 33.89
CA ALA A 10 7.41 7.81 32.55
C ALA A 10 7.04 9.29 32.29
N TRP A 11 8.01 10.19 32.48
CA TRP A 11 7.87 11.57 32.04
C TRP A 11 7.95 11.60 30.51
N ALA A 12 6.80 11.70 29.84
CA ALA A 12 6.77 12.07 28.43
C ALA A 12 7.26 13.52 28.32
N TRP A 13 8.54 13.70 27.97
CA TRP A 13 9.05 14.99 27.56
C TRP A 13 8.41 15.35 26.22
N SER A 14 7.35 16.16 26.24
CA SER A 14 6.94 16.89 25.05
C SER A 14 8.03 17.93 24.76
N VAL A 15 8.90 17.67 23.79
CA VAL A 15 9.79 18.69 23.25
C VAL A 15 8.90 19.72 22.57
N LEU A 16 8.62 20.84 23.26
CA LEU A 16 8.06 22.03 22.63
C LEU A 16 9.10 22.50 21.60
N VAL A 17 8.81 22.29 20.31
CA VAL A 17 9.71 22.68 19.23
C VAL A 17 9.45 24.15 18.93
N PHE A 18 10.33 25.04 19.40
CA PHE A 18 10.22 26.49 19.15
C PHE A 18 10.85 26.85 17.80
N ALA A 19 10.30 27.88 17.15
CA ALA A 19 10.97 28.53 16.02
C ALA A 19 12.30 29.14 16.48
N GLN A 20 13.37 28.95 15.71
CA GLN A 20 14.67 29.56 15.96
C GLN A 20 14.76 30.90 15.25
N THR A 21 15.03 31.98 15.99
CA THR A 21 15.34 33.29 15.39
C THR A 21 16.74 33.28 14.77
N LEU A 22 16.82 33.58 13.48
CA LEU A 22 18.08 33.72 12.71
C LEU A 22 18.50 35.19 12.54
N VAL A 23 17.53 36.11 12.55
CA VAL A 23 17.71 37.56 12.58
C VAL A 23 16.63 38.13 13.49
N ASP A 24 17.05 38.77 14.59
CA ASP A 24 16.17 39.37 15.58
C ASP A 24 15.75 40.79 15.15
N PRO A 25 14.44 41.05 14.96
CA PRO A 25 13.95 42.36 14.53
C PRO A 25 14.20 43.48 15.55
N ALA A 26 14.44 43.18 16.84
CA ALA A 26 14.71 44.19 17.86
C ALA A 26 16.23 44.46 18.06
N ALA A 27 17.10 43.65 17.44
CA ALA A 27 18.54 43.76 17.54
C ALA A 27 19.17 43.99 16.16
N GLU A 28 19.84 43.00 15.57
CA GLU A 28 20.52 43.16 14.28
C GLU A 28 19.58 43.41 13.10
N GLY A 29 18.33 42.97 13.17
CA GLY A 29 17.30 43.18 12.16
C GLY A 29 16.63 44.55 12.25
N GLY A 30 16.62 45.15 13.44
CA GLY A 30 16.20 46.54 13.69
C GLY A 30 17.37 47.53 13.68
N PHE A 31 18.58 47.06 13.31
CA PHE A 31 19.80 47.85 13.29
C PHE A 31 20.20 48.46 14.64
N GLU A 32 19.83 47.80 15.74
CA GLU A 32 20.04 48.30 17.09
C GLU A 32 21.33 47.80 17.77
N SER A 33 21.97 46.75 17.24
CA SER A 33 23.20 46.15 17.80
C SER A 33 24.45 47.02 17.64
N GLY A 34 24.43 48.02 16.75
CA GLY A 34 25.51 48.99 16.57
C GLY A 34 25.20 50.06 15.53
N THR A 35 26.15 50.98 15.29
CA THR A 35 25.94 52.16 14.43
C THR A 35 26.31 51.94 12.96
N THR A 36 26.80 50.75 12.59
CA THR A 36 27.17 50.40 11.21
C THR A 36 26.47 49.12 10.77
N PHE A 37 26.29 48.93 9.45
CA PHE A 37 25.72 47.67 8.92
C PHE A 37 26.53 46.46 9.41
N ALA A 38 27.87 46.55 9.40
CA ALA A 38 28.76 45.49 9.85
C ALA A 38 28.59 45.15 11.34
N ALA A 39 28.37 46.16 12.20
CA ALA A 39 28.09 45.94 13.63
C ALA A 39 26.74 45.24 13.87
N ASN A 40 25.80 45.39 12.93
CA ASN A 40 24.55 44.64 12.88
C ASN A 40 24.67 43.36 12.02
N GLY A 41 25.89 42.95 11.65
CA GLY A 41 26.13 41.72 10.90
C GLY A 41 25.57 41.71 9.47
N TRP A 42 25.43 42.89 8.86
CA TRP A 42 25.08 43.09 7.46
C TRP A 42 26.29 43.59 6.68
N THR A 43 26.46 43.10 5.45
CA THR A 43 27.45 43.60 4.50
C THR A 43 26.82 44.66 3.62
N LEU A 44 27.40 45.87 3.62
CA LEU A 44 26.95 47.00 2.83
C LEU A 44 27.63 47.04 1.45
N VAL A 45 26.86 47.29 0.40
CA VAL A 45 27.33 47.33 -1.00
C VAL A 45 26.79 48.59 -1.68
N ASN A 46 27.36 49.74 -1.32
CA ASN A 46 27.04 51.03 -1.95
C ASN A 46 27.93 51.36 -3.15
N GLY A 47 29.19 50.88 -3.16
CA GLY A 47 30.18 51.27 -4.16
C GLY A 47 30.32 52.79 -4.27
N SER A 48 30.42 53.30 -5.50
CA SER A 48 30.44 54.73 -5.80
C SER A 48 29.08 55.25 -6.30
N GLN A 49 27.98 54.57 -5.99
CA GLN A 49 26.64 54.97 -6.43
C GLN A 49 26.22 56.27 -5.74
N THR A 50 25.35 57.05 -6.38
CA THR A 50 24.90 58.36 -5.86
C THR A 50 23.94 58.20 -4.69
N ASN A 51 22.96 57.29 -4.83
CA ASN A 51 21.97 57.00 -3.80
C ASN A 51 22.37 55.71 -3.09
N GLN A 52 22.59 55.80 -1.79
CA GLN A 52 23.28 54.79 -0.99
C GLN A 52 22.46 54.36 0.22
N TRP A 53 22.63 53.13 0.69
CA TRP A 53 22.08 52.68 1.97
C TRP A 53 22.88 53.28 3.13
N HIS A 54 22.18 53.84 4.11
CA HIS A 54 22.71 54.38 5.36
C HIS A 54 21.92 53.84 6.55
N LEU A 55 22.54 53.86 7.74
CA LEU A 55 21.85 53.59 9.00
C LEU A 55 21.67 54.87 9.79
N GLY A 56 20.50 55.02 10.41
CA GLY A 56 20.20 56.18 11.25
C GLY A 56 18.71 56.37 11.41
N ASN A 57 18.36 57.49 12.05
CA ASN A 57 16.97 57.92 12.20
C ASN A 57 16.87 59.42 11.88
N PRO A 58 17.08 59.83 10.61
CA PRO A 58 16.64 61.15 10.17
C PRO A 58 15.18 61.33 10.61
N THR A 59 14.78 62.51 11.10
CA THR A 59 13.49 62.74 11.78
C THR A 59 12.33 61.90 11.21
N GLY A 60 11.91 60.88 11.96
CA GLY A 60 10.77 60.02 11.63
C GLY A 60 11.06 58.85 10.69
N VAL A 61 12.29 58.32 10.65
CA VAL A 61 12.70 57.19 9.79
C VAL A 61 12.81 55.85 10.53
N GLY A 62 12.95 55.79 11.85
CA GLY A 62 12.73 54.50 12.55
C GLY A 62 11.26 54.05 12.37
N ALA A 63 11.02 52.78 12.04
CA ALA A 63 9.69 52.19 12.21
C ALA A 63 9.43 52.01 13.71
N THR A 64 10.45 51.48 14.40
CA THR A 64 10.58 51.42 15.86
C THR A 64 12.06 51.62 16.24
N GLY A 65 12.39 51.85 17.51
CA GLY A 65 13.79 51.97 17.93
C GLY A 65 14.48 53.28 17.54
N ALA A 66 15.82 53.26 17.55
CA ALA A 66 16.68 54.42 17.35
C ALA A 66 17.29 54.50 15.95
N ARG A 67 17.23 53.45 15.12
CA ARG A 67 17.83 53.37 13.78
C ARG A 67 16.96 52.56 12.82
N ALA A 68 17.10 52.83 11.53
CA ALA A 68 16.62 52.00 10.42
C ALA A 68 17.61 52.08 9.25
N ALA A 69 17.52 51.16 8.30
CA ALA A 69 18.22 51.26 7.02
C ALA A 69 17.43 52.14 6.05
N PHE A 70 18.07 53.13 5.45
CA PHE A 70 17.40 54.05 4.54
C PHE A 70 18.31 54.49 3.40
N ILE A 71 17.71 54.88 2.28
CA ILE A 71 18.45 55.44 1.15
C ILE A 71 18.68 56.93 1.35
N SER A 72 19.93 57.36 1.10
CA SER A 72 20.35 58.76 1.14
C SER A 72 21.27 59.10 -0.02
N ASN A 73 21.21 60.34 -0.51
CA ASN A 73 22.16 60.91 -1.46
C ASN A 73 23.29 61.72 -0.79
N ASN A 74 23.21 61.96 0.52
CA ASN A 74 24.19 62.77 1.25
C ASN A 74 24.62 62.14 2.59
N GLY A 75 24.14 60.92 2.88
CA GLY A 75 24.45 60.15 4.07
C GLY A 75 23.75 60.56 5.36
N THR A 76 22.90 61.59 5.33
CA THR A 76 22.25 62.13 6.55
C THR A 76 20.74 62.28 6.40
N ASN A 77 20.26 62.72 5.23
CA ASN A 77 18.83 62.97 4.99
C ASN A 77 18.17 61.77 4.32
N TYR A 78 16.90 61.55 4.62
CA TYR A 78 16.08 60.53 3.95
C TYR A 78 15.59 61.01 2.59
N GLN A 79 16.55 61.25 1.69
CA GLN A 79 16.33 61.80 0.36
C GLN A 79 17.27 61.14 -0.65
N TYR A 80 16.79 60.96 -1.89
CA TYR A 80 17.61 60.48 -2.99
C TYR A 80 17.62 61.48 -4.15
N THR A 81 18.70 61.47 -4.92
CA THR A 81 18.85 62.23 -6.16
C THR A 81 18.09 61.51 -7.26
N ILE A 82 16.89 62.01 -7.56
CA ILE A 82 15.96 61.41 -8.52
C ILE A 82 16.51 61.41 -9.95
N THR A 83 17.41 62.33 -10.28
CA THR A 83 18.03 62.46 -11.61
C THR A 83 19.32 61.65 -11.78
N ALA A 84 19.64 60.77 -10.84
CA ALA A 84 20.85 59.95 -10.88
C ALA A 84 20.50 58.50 -10.59
N SER A 85 20.77 57.58 -11.51
CA SER A 85 20.47 56.16 -11.32
C SER A 85 21.36 55.55 -10.23
N SER A 86 20.84 54.58 -9.50
CA SER A 86 21.63 53.80 -8.54
C SER A 86 21.06 52.41 -8.34
N VAL A 87 21.95 51.44 -8.14
CA VAL A 87 21.60 50.10 -7.62
C VAL A 87 22.53 49.80 -6.46
N VAL A 88 21.98 49.66 -5.25
CA VAL A 88 22.75 49.43 -4.03
C VAL A 88 22.12 48.34 -3.19
N HIS A 89 22.96 47.62 -2.44
CA HIS A 89 22.51 46.46 -1.67
C HIS A 89 23.03 46.52 -0.24
N PHE A 90 22.33 45.83 0.65
CA PHE A 90 22.95 45.25 1.83
C PHE A 90 22.47 43.81 1.97
N TYR A 91 23.30 42.94 2.54
CA TYR A 91 22.97 41.53 2.65
C TYR A 91 23.56 40.87 3.89
N ARG A 92 22.99 39.73 4.25
CA ARG A 92 23.48 38.86 5.33
C ARG A 92 23.38 37.41 4.89
N ASP A 93 24.38 36.64 5.26
CA ASP A 93 24.34 35.19 5.10
C ASP A 93 23.62 34.59 6.33
N ILE A 94 22.56 33.83 6.08
CA ILE A 94 21.76 33.13 7.09
C ILE A 94 22.01 31.64 6.98
N THR A 95 22.39 31.00 8.09
CA THR A 95 22.54 29.55 8.15
C THR A 95 21.24 28.92 8.62
N VAL A 96 20.60 28.19 7.72
CA VAL A 96 19.34 27.50 7.99
C VAL A 96 19.66 26.14 8.62
N PRO A 97 19.06 25.79 9.77
CA PRO A 97 19.22 24.46 10.37
C PRO A 97 18.59 23.36 9.52
N ALA A 98 19.20 22.17 9.53
CA ALA A 98 18.60 20.99 8.91
C ALA A 98 17.19 20.72 9.47
N GLY A 99 16.32 20.19 8.64
CA GLY A 99 14.91 19.95 8.95
C GLY A 99 14.08 21.22 9.15
N SER A 100 14.51 22.40 8.67
CA SER A 100 13.80 23.68 8.88
C SER A 100 13.48 24.44 7.60
N THR A 101 12.38 25.18 7.63
CA THR A 101 11.93 26.18 6.64
C THR A 101 12.16 27.59 7.18
N VAL A 102 12.32 28.59 6.31
CA VAL A 102 12.58 29.99 6.69
C VAL A 102 11.37 30.87 6.44
N ASN A 103 10.99 31.66 7.44
CA ASN A 103 10.04 32.76 7.32
C ASN A 103 10.78 34.10 7.42
N LEU A 104 10.27 35.11 6.70
CA LEU A 104 10.80 36.46 6.68
C LEU A 104 9.68 37.46 6.91
N SER A 105 9.89 38.41 7.82
CA SER A 105 9.08 39.61 7.92
C SER A 105 9.94 40.85 8.11
N PHE A 106 9.46 42.01 7.68
CA PHE A 106 10.15 43.28 7.88
C PHE A 106 9.18 44.45 7.69
N ASN A 107 9.55 45.60 8.23
CA ASN A 107 8.91 46.86 7.93
C ASN A 107 9.59 47.53 6.75
N TRP A 108 8.80 48.15 5.87
CA TRP A 108 9.32 48.92 4.75
C TRP A 108 8.47 50.16 4.47
N ARG A 109 9.08 51.16 3.82
CA ARG A 109 8.35 52.25 3.15
C ARG A 109 9.19 52.82 2.03
N ALA A 110 8.55 53.28 0.97
CA ALA A 110 9.20 54.04 -0.10
C ALA A 110 8.10 54.74 -0.90
N GLN A 111 8.09 56.08 -0.95
CA GLN A 111 7.17 56.77 -1.85
C GLN A 111 7.63 56.49 -3.28
N ALA A 112 8.85 56.96 -3.60
CA ALA A 112 9.59 56.64 -4.81
C ALA A 112 8.76 56.85 -6.11
N GLU A 113 9.34 56.57 -7.27
CA GLU A 113 8.58 56.49 -8.52
C GLU A 113 7.94 55.10 -8.69
N GLY A 114 6.63 55.08 -8.99
CA GLY A 114 5.83 53.86 -9.06
C GLY A 114 6.31 52.79 -10.04
N CYS A 115 6.86 53.16 -11.21
CA CYS A 115 7.30 52.19 -12.20
C CYS A 115 8.72 51.67 -11.97
N CYS A 116 9.55 52.45 -11.28
CA CYS A 116 10.96 52.50 -11.64
C CYS A 116 11.90 52.57 -10.42
N ASP A 117 11.44 53.11 -9.30
CA ASP A 117 12.24 53.23 -8.09
C ASP A 117 11.60 52.40 -6.96
N TYR A 118 12.34 51.42 -6.44
CA TYR A 118 11.76 50.45 -5.53
C TYR A 118 12.80 49.68 -4.73
N ILE A 119 12.33 49.05 -3.66
CA ILE A 119 13.07 48.01 -2.94
C ILE A 119 12.70 46.65 -3.52
N GLN A 120 13.70 45.79 -3.68
CA GLN A 120 13.54 44.35 -3.94
C GLN A 120 14.26 43.55 -2.87
N VAL A 121 13.69 42.41 -2.50
CA VAL A 121 14.27 41.47 -1.54
C VAL A 121 14.57 40.16 -2.25
N PHE A 122 15.71 39.55 -1.96
CA PHE A 122 16.15 38.31 -2.61
C PHE A 122 16.67 37.31 -1.59
N LEU A 123 16.51 36.02 -1.89
CA LEU A 123 17.24 34.95 -1.21
C LEU A 123 17.99 34.08 -2.21
N VAL A 124 19.31 34.27 -2.28
CA VAL A 124 20.18 33.65 -3.28
C VAL A 124 21.18 32.68 -2.65
N ALA A 125 21.93 31.96 -3.48
CA ALA A 125 23.07 31.17 -3.02
C ALA A 125 24.22 32.11 -2.59
N THR A 126 25.08 31.67 -1.66
CA THR A 126 26.22 32.48 -1.20
C THR A 126 27.28 32.70 -2.28
N THR A 127 27.26 31.91 -3.35
CA THR A 127 28.06 32.11 -4.57
C THR A 127 27.62 33.33 -5.38
N THR A 128 26.41 33.84 -5.17
CA THR A 128 25.95 35.10 -5.75
C THR A 128 26.37 36.26 -4.85
N THR A 129 27.34 37.05 -5.31
CA THR A 129 27.82 38.25 -4.61
C THR A 129 27.21 39.50 -5.22
N PRO A 130 26.35 40.25 -4.51
CA PRO A 130 25.80 41.51 -5.01
C PRO A 130 26.90 42.53 -5.33
N VAL A 131 26.74 43.30 -6.41
CA VAL A 131 27.69 44.31 -6.87
C VAL A 131 26.94 45.62 -7.11
N ALA A 132 27.39 46.71 -6.48
CA ALA A 132 26.79 48.03 -6.66
C ALA A 132 26.75 48.42 -8.16
N GLY A 133 25.63 48.99 -8.59
CA GLY A 133 25.35 49.32 -10.00
C GLY A 133 24.76 48.17 -10.82
N THR A 134 24.65 46.95 -10.28
CA THR A 134 24.10 45.78 -11.01
C THR A 134 22.88 45.21 -10.29
N GLN A 135 21.76 45.05 -11.00
CA GLN A 135 20.56 44.41 -10.44
C GLN A 135 20.73 42.89 -10.35
N LEU A 136 20.13 42.28 -9.32
CA LEU A 136 19.93 40.83 -9.27
C LEU A 136 18.71 40.44 -10.13
N THR A 137 18.83 39.37 -10.91
CA THR A 137 17.80 38.95 -11.87
C THR A 137 17.05 37.68 -11.47
N SER A 138 17.45 37.01 -10.39
CA SER A 138 16.83 35.78 -9.91
C SER A 138 16.79 35.71 -8.38
N GLY A 139 15.84 34.94 -7.85
CA GLY A 139 15.68 34.73 -6.40
C GLY A 139 14.93 35.84 -5.67
N GLN A 140 14.18 36.69 -6.38
CA GLN A 140 13.34 37.73 -5.77
C GLN A 140 12.24 37.10 -4.90
N ILE A 141 12.02 37.69 -3.73
CA ILE A 141 10.92 37.38 -2.82
C ILE A 141 9.88 38.49 -2.94
N GLY A 142 8.63 38.10 -3.21
CA GLY A 142 7.52 39.05 -3.38
C GLY A 142 7.68 39.94 -4.62
N SER A 143 6.91 41.03 -4.65
CA SER A 143 6.94 42.04 -5.71
C SER A 143 7.88 43.21 -5.36
N ASN A 144 8.03 44.16 -6.28
CA ASN A 144 8.71 45.43 -6.01
C ASN A 144 7.94 46.22 -4.94
N LEU A 145 8.67 46.90 -4.06
CA LEU A 145 8.11 47.64 -2.93
C LEU A 145 8.33 49.15 -3.12
N ASN A 146 7.26 49.89 -3.40
CA ASN A 146 7.21 51.35 -3.56
C ASN A 146 5.78 51.91 -3.43
N SER A 147 5.62 53.21 -3.68
CA SER A 147 4.34 53.94 -3.62
C SER A 147 3.67 53.98 -2.24
N GLN A 148 4.45 53.90 -1.16
CA GLN A 148 3.97 53.91 0.22
C GLN A 148 4.70 54.96 1.05
N THR A 149 3.97 55.96 1.55
CA THR A 149 4.51 57.05 2.40
C THR A 149 4.54 56.70 3.89
N THR A 150 3.84 55.63 4.29
CA THR A 150 3.78 55.13 5.67
C THR A 150 4.42 53.75 5.76
N TRP A 151 4.92 53.40 6.96
CA TRP A 151 5.48 52.07 7.22
C TRP A 151 4.44 50.97 6.97
N GLN A 152 4.83 50.04 6.11
CA GLN A 152 4.11 48.80 5.82
C GLN A 152 4.81 47.63 6.50
N SER A 153 4.08 46.51 6.64
CA SER A 153 4.66 45.23 7.06
C SER A 153 4.61 44.25 5.89
N ALA A 154 5.74 43.63 5.57
CA ALA A 154 5.80 42.51 4.65
C ALA A 154 6.05 41.22 5.44
N SER A 155 5.41 40.12 5.03
CA SER A 155 5.58 38.81 5.67
C SER A 155 5.49 37.73 4.61
N PHE A 156 6.47 36.83 4.63
CA PHE A 156 6.59 35.71 3.71
C PHE A 156 6.92 34.47 4.51
N THR A 157 6.10 33.44 4.36
CA THR A 157 6.36 32.13 4.94
C THR A 157 7.09 31.26 3.93
N SER A 158 7.95 30.37 4.43
CA SER A 158 8.54 29.30 3.62
C SER A 158 9.37 29.78 2.42
N ILE A 159 10.08 30.91 2.56
CA ILE A 159 10.98 31.47 1.52
C ILE A 159 12.18 30.55 1.20
N PHE A 160 12.42 29.54 2.04
CA PHE A 160 13.37 28.46 1.79
C PHE A 160 12.97 27.19 2.54
N CYS A 161 12.89 26.06 1.86
CA CYS A 161 12.35 24.80 2.43
C CYS A 161 13.17 23.56 2.09
N ASN A 162 14.38 23.75 1.54
CA ASN A 162 15.15 22.71 0.88
C ASN A 162 16.17 21.99 1.77
N ASN A 163 15.96 22.07 3.08
CA ASN A 163 17.00 21.81 4.06
C ASN A 163 16.68 20.57 4.87
N THR A 164 16.72 19.39 4.25
CA THR A 164 16.30 18.13 4.90
C THR A 164 17.44 17.33 5.51
N ALA A 165 18.69 17.54 5.08
CA ALA A 165 19.81 16.64 5.41
C ALA A 165 20.94 17.27 6.24
N ALA A 166 21.30 18.54 6.00
CA ALA A 166 22.40 19.23 6.68
C ALA A 166 22.23 20.74 6.60
N PRO A 167 22.67 21.55 7.59
CA PRO A 167 22.51 23.00 7.56
C PRO A 167 23.03 23.63 6.25
N ILE A 168 22.27 24.57 5.69
CA ILE A 168 22.61 25.28 4.44
C ILE A 168 22.64 26.77 4.71
N THR A 169 23.68 27.45 4.22
CA THR A 169 23.78 28.90 4.27
C THR A 169 23.23 29.53 2.98
N ARG A 170 22.34 30.52 3.12
CA ARG A 170 21.75 31.31 2.04
C ARG A 170 22.03 32.80 2.27
N ARG A 171 21.96 33.60 1.21
CA ARG A 171 22.19 35.05 1.28
C ARG A 171 20.89 35.82 1.12
N LEU A 172 20.46 36.52 2.16
CA LEU A 172 19.32 37.43 2.15
C LEU A 172 19.82 38.82 1.74
N VAL A 173 19.27 39.36 0.65
CA VAL A 173 19.69 40.64 0.06
C VAL A 173 18.52 41.61 0.01
N PHE A 174 18.72 42.83 0.50
CA PHE A 174 17.82 43.95 0.28
C PHE A 174 18.49 44.89 -0.73
N SER A 175 17.78 45.19 -1.81
CA SER A 175 18.29 46.00 -2.92
C SER A 175 17.41 47.20 -3.13
N TRP A 176 18.03 48.37 -3.30
CA TRP A 176 17.38 49.55 -3.83
C TRP A 176 17.79 49.73 -5.28
N ARG A 177 16.82 50.06 -6.13
CA ARG A 177 17.03 50.51 -7.50
C ARG A 177 16.33 51.84 -7.68
N ASN A 178 16.99 52.78 -8.36
CA ASN A 178 16.32 53.90 -9.01
C ASN A 178 16.91 54.16 -10.41
N ASP A 179 16.09 54.62 -11.35
CA ASP A 179 16.46 54.67 -12.78
C ASP A 179 17.06 56.00 -13.27
N GLY A 180 16.99 57.05 -12.43
CA GLY A 180 17.63 58.34 -12.68
C GLY A 180 16.80 59.34 -13.47
N SER A 181 15.48 59.14 -13.57
CA SER A 181 14.56 60.06 -14.24
C SER A 181 13.31 60.30 -13.40
N VAL A 182 12.91 61.56 -13.21
CA VAL A 182 11.70 61.98 -12.46
C VAL A 182 11.54 61.24 -11.10
N GLY A 183 10.38 61.35 -10.43
CA GLY A 183 10.11 60.64 -9.18
C GLY A 183 9.88 61.54 -7.97
N THR A 184 9.59 60.90 -6.82
CA THR A 184 9.20 61.60 -5.59
C THR A 184 9.92 61.04 -4.37
N ASN A 185 10.33 61.95 -3.47
CA ASN A 185 10.89 61.60 -2.16
C ASN A 185 9.74 61.35 -1.15
N PRO A 186 9.93 60.48 -0.14
CA PRO A 186 11.20 59.84 0.26
C PRO A 186 11.51 58.49 -0.45
N PRO A 187 12.79 58.05 -0.44
CA PRO A 187 13.23 56.78 -1.02
C PRO A 187 12.96 55.58 -0.10
N GLY A 188 13.55 54.41 -0.41
CA GLY A 188 13.39 53.19 0.37
C GLY A 188 13.95 53.25 1.79
N GLY A 189 13.15 52.75 2.75
CA GLY A 189 13.53 52.47 4.12
C GLY A 189 13.10 51.06 4.54
N ILE A 190 13.95 50.39 5.33
CA ILE A 190 13.76 49.04 5.86
C ILE A 190 14.08 49.04 7.35
N ASP A 191 13.26 48.34 8.13
CA ASP A 191 13.44 48.16 9.57
C ASP A 191 12.85 46.82 10.04
N ASN A 192 13.14 46.41 11.27
CA ASN A 192 12.57 45.25 11.95
C ASN A 192 12.61 43.95 11.13
N ILE A 193 13.75 43.65 10.50
CA ILE A 193 13.93 42.41 9.74
C ILE A 193 13.93 41.23 10.70
N SER A 194 12.91 40.39 10.63
CA SER A 194 12.85 39.12 11.33
C SER A 194 13.03 37.97 10.35
N VAL A 195 13.98 37.09 10.67
CA VAL A 195 14.12 35.81 9.98
C VAL A 195 14.01 34.72 11.02
N THR A 196 13.10 33.78 10.80
CA THR A 196 12.92 32.63 11.70
C THR A 196 13.05 31.34 10.91
N ALA A 197 13.77 30.38 11.47
CA ALA A 197 13.77 28.99 11.05
C ALA A 197 12.73 28.23 11.86
N VAL A 198 11.75 27.66 11.18
CA VAL A 198 10.72 26.82 11.77
C VAL A 198 10.98 25.38 11.34
N PRO A 199 10.93 24.38 12.24
CA PRO A 199 11.01 22.98 11.84
C PRO A 199 9.99 22.68 10.72
N ILE A 200 10.42 21.96 9.70
CA ILE A 200 9.55 21.50 8.60
C ILE A 200 8.53 20.53 9.21
N PRO A 201 7.21 20.79 9.11
CA PRO A 201 6.25 19.70 9.14
C PRO A 201 6.59 18.84 7.92
N LEU A 202 7.02 17.59 8.14
CA LEU A 202 7.52 16.66 7.11
C LEU A 202 6.64 16.58 5.84
N CYS A 203 5.36 16.95 5.94
CA CYS A 203 4.48 17.29 4.83
C CYS A 203 3.37 18.23 5.34
N SER A 204 3.13 19.36 4.67
CA SER A 204 2.00 20.25 5.01
C SER A 204 0.71 19.69 4.41
N LEU A 205 -0.06 18.97 5.19
CA LEU A 205 -1.27 18.28 4.75
C LEU A 205 -2.56 19.02 5.09
N GLY A 206 -2.46 20.15 5.79
CA GLY A 206 -3.61 20.90 6.27
C GLY A 206 -4.30 20.25 7.47
N THR A 207 -5.62 20.39 7.52
CA THR A 207 -6.50 19.82 8.52
C THR A 207 -6.94 18.39 8.14
N GLY A 208 -7.69 17.70 9.01
CA GLY A 208 -8.15 16.33 8.71
C GLY A 208 -7.09 15.22 8.75
N VAL A 209 -5.88 15.48 9.26
CA VAL A 209 -4.76 14.51 9.27
C VAL A 209 -4.83 13.54 10.46
N THR A 210 -4.62 12.26 10.19
CA THR A 210 -4.52 11.18 11.18
C THR A 210 -3.20 10.44 11.03
N ASN A 211 -2.37 10.46 12.07
CA ASN A 211 -1.17 9.63 12.14
C ASN A 211 -1.55 8.23 12.64
N VAL A 212 -1.34 7.21 11.80
CA VAL A 212 -1.62 5.81 12.13
C VAL A 212 -0.41 5.22 12.84
N THR A 213 -0.57 4.85 14.10
CA THR A 213 0.53 4.38 14.96
C THR A 213 0.96 2.94 14.68
N SER A 214 0.07 2.11 14.16
CA SER A 214 0.32 0.69 13.90
C SER A 214 -0.63 0.14 12.85
N LEU A 215 -0.17 -0.89 12.12
CA LEU A 215 -1.00 -1.69 11.23
C LEU A 215 -1.23 -3.09 11.84
N PRO A 216 -2.43 -3.71 11.65
CA PRO A 216 -3.57 -3.20 10.89
C PRO A 216 -4.26 -2.03 11.59
N TYR A 217 -4.96 -1.21 10.81
CA TYR A 217 -5.66 -0.02 11.27
C TYR A 217 -7.13 -0.04 10.82
N SER A 218 -8.01 0.50 11.66
CA SER A 218 -9.42 0.73 11.38
C SER A 218 -9.80 2.10 11.95
N SER A 219 -10.36 2.98 11.13
CA SER A 219 -10.78 4.31 11.60
C SER A 219 -12.07 4.28 12.42
N GLY A 220 -12.93 3.28 12.20
CA GLY A 220 -14.34 3.37 12.57
C GLY A 220 -15.09 4.39 11.70
N ALA A 221 -16.30 4.74 12.12
CA ALA A 221 -17.13 5.70 11.41
C ALA A 221 -16.55 7.12 11.49
N GLY A 222 -16.65 7.87 10.39
CA GLY A 222 -16.10 9.22 10.28
C GLY A 222 -16.68 9.98 9.09
N THR A 223 -16.13 11.16 8.84
CA THR A 223 -16.54 12.01 7.71
C THR A 223 -15.41 12.94 7.28
N THR A 224 -15.40 13.32 6.00
CA THR A 224 -14.57 14.44 5.52
C THR A 224 -15.17 15.81 5.84
N CYS A 225 -16.44 15.90 6.28
CA CYS A 225 -17.07 17.20 6.55
C CYS A 225 -16.42 17.92 7.74
N GLY A 226 -16.14 19.21 7.56
CA GLY A 226 -15.39 20.06 8.50
C GLY A 226 -13.87 19.83 8.50
N ALA A 227 -13.34 19.05 7.56
CA ALA A 227 -11.91 18.80 7.39
C ALA A 227 -11.24 19.71 6.35
N VAL A 228 -12.00 20.61 5.69
CA VAL A 228 -11.50 21.62 4.74
C VAL A 228 -10.87 20.98 3.48
N ASN A 229 -10.85 21.73 2.37
CA ASN A 229 -10.13 21.35 1.15
C ASN A 229 -8.72 21.96 1.18
N ASP A 230 -7.77 21.27 1.80
CA ASP A 230 -6.38 21.68 1.95
C ASP A 230 -5.50 21.15 0.80
N LEU A 231 -5.84 19.97 0.25
CA LEU A 231 -5.18 19.27 -0.84
C LEU A 231 -5.97 19.37 -2.15
N THR A 232 -5.74 20.46 -2.87
CA THR A 232 -6.38 20.76 -4.14
C THR A 232 -5.61 20.22 -5.36
N SER A 233 -6.25 20.27 -6.53
CA SER A 233 -5.59 20.00 -7.82
C SER A 233 -4.41 20.93 -8.15
N SER A 234 -4.26 22.06 -7.44
CA SER A 234 -3.20 23.06 -7.68
C SER A 234 -1.93 22.82 -6.87
N ASN A 235 -2.05 22.11 -5.74
CA ASN A 235 -1.01 21.95 -4.75
C ASN A 235 -0.76 20.49 -4.35
N THR A 236 -1.35 19.53 -5.07
CA THR A 236 -1.22 18.10 -4.79
C THR A 236 -0.74 17.37 -6.03
N VAL A 237 0.12 16.37 -5.85
CA VAL A 237 0.56 15.50 -6.94
C VAL A 237 -0.66 14.80 -7.54
N THR A 238 -0.83 14.93 -8.85
CA THR A 238 -1.94 14.28 -9.57
C THR A 238 -1.89 12.77 -9.38
N CYS A 239 -3.00 12.17 -8.92
CA CYS A 239 -3.13 10.74 -8.71
C CYS A 239 -4.50 10.26 -9.19
N GLY A 240 -4.57 9.83 -10.45
CA GLY A 240 -5.86 9.63 -11.14
C GLY A 240 -6.39 10.94 -11.71
N SER A 241 -7.71 11.15 -11.64
CA SER A 241 -8.34 12.41 -12.05
C SER A 241 -8.17 13.47 -10.96
N SER A 242 -7.77 14.68 -11.36
CA SER A 242 -7.68 15.85 -10.49
C SER A 242 -9.04 16.35 -10.00
N SER A 243 -10.13 15.83 -10.55
CA SER A 243 -11.48 16.19 -10.12
C SER A 243 -11.87 15.62 -8.75
N TYR A 244 -11.13 14.62 -8.24
CA TYR A 244 -11.28 14.12 -6.87
C TYR A 244 -10.25 14.77 -5.92
N LEU A 245 -9.98 16.06 -6.13
CA LEU A 245 -9.18 16.94 -5.28
C LEU A 245 -9.92 18.27 -5.06
N GLY A 246 -11.25 18.15 -4.92
CA GLY A 246 -12.19 19.25 -5.08
C GLY A 246 -13.12 19.44 -3.90
N GLY A 247 -13.36 18.38 -3.14
CA GLY A 247 -14.09 18.40 -1.87
C GLY A 247 -13.14 18.55 -0.69
N GLU A 248 -13.63 18.26 0.51
CA GLU A 248 -12.86 18.24 1.75
C GLU A 248 -12.10 16.93 1.94
N ASP A 249 -10.94 17.01 2.59
CA ASP A 249 -9.95 15.94 2.58
C ASP A 249 -9.72 15.33 3.97
N ARG A 250 -9.48 14.03 3.99
CA ARG A 250 -8.92 13.31 5.15
C ARG A 250 -7.64 12.62 4.74
N VAL A 251 -6.60 12.78 5.55
CA VAL A 251 -5.30 12.18 5.25
C VAL A 251 -4.89 11.21 6.35
N TRP A 252 -4.53 9.99 5.99
CA TRP A 252 -3.88 9.04 6.88
C TRP A 252 -2.40 8.90 6.53
N VAL A 253 -1.55 9.06 7.54
CA VAL A 253 -0.10 8.93 7.41
C VAL A 253 0.34 7.69 8.16
N PHE A 254 1.05 6.78 7.49
CA PHE A 254 1.47 5.52 8.08
C PHE A 254 2.81 5.02 7.54
N THR A 255 3.58 4.35 8.39
CA THR A 255 4.90 3.78 8.05
C THR A 255 4.91 2.30 8.44
N PRO A 256 4.78 1.38 7.46
CA PRO A 256 4.84 -0.05 7.73
C PRO A 256 6.19 -0.48 8.31
N THR A 257 6.19 -1.37 9.30
CA THR A 257 7.42 -1.91 9.91
C THR A 257 8.01 -3.09 9.13
N THR A 258 7.20 -3.72 8.27
CA THR A 258 7.59 -4.82 7.39
C THR A 258 7.17 -4.52 5.94
N SER A 259 7.89 -5.10 4.98
CA SER A 259 7.50 -5.03 3.56
C SER A 259 6.44 -6.09 3.25
N GLY A 260 5.54 -5.79 2.32
CA GLY A 260 4.48 -6.71 1.90
C GLY A 260 3.30 -6.00 1.26
N VAL A 261 2.33 -6.77 0.74
CA VAL A 261 1.10 -6.19 0.21
C VAL A 261 0.23 -5.67 1.34
N ILE A 262 -0.24 -4.44 1.20
CA ILE A 262 -1.28 -3.84 2.03
C ILE A 262 -2.54 -3.67 1.18
N THR A 263 -3.69 -4.01 1.76
CA THR A 263 -5.01 -3.71 1.22
C THR A 263 -5.66 -2.60 2.04
N ILE A 264 -6.27 -1.64 1.35
CA ILE A 264 -6.98 -0.51 1.93
C ILE A 264 -8.41 -0.53 1.43
N ASN A 265 -9.38 -0.44 2.35
CA ASN A 265 -10.80 -0.40 2.01
C ASN A 265 -11.48 0.76 2.71
N LEU A 266 -12.32 1.48 1.96
CA LEU A 266 -13.25 2.47 2.46
C LEU A 266 -14.67 1.92 2.29
N THR A 267 -15.41 1.85 3.40
CA THR A 267 -16.85 1.59 3.39
C THR A 267 -17.57 2.91 3.62
N SER A 268 -18.32 3.37 2.64
CA SER A 268 -18.97 4.68 2.63
C SER A 268 -20.30 4.63 1.89
N SER A 269 -21.32 5.26 2.47
CA SER A 269 -22.59 5.55 1.81
C SER A 269 -22.56 6.85 0.99
N GLY A 270 -21.40 7.51 0.94
CA GLY A 270 -21.18 8.72 0.15
C GLY A 270 -21.12 8.45 -1.36
N SER A 271 -20.82 9.51 -2.11
CA SER A 271 -20.72 9.45 -3.57
C SER A 271 -19.58 10.30 -4.07
N TYR A 272 -19.08 9.98 -5.26
CA TYR A 272 -17.97 10.68 -5.90
C TYR A 272 -16.72 10.81 -5.01
N THR A 273 -16.42 9.76 -4.26
CA THR A 273 -15.22 9.71 -3.41
C THR A 273 -13.99 9.32 -4.24
N GLY A 274 -12.81 9.76 -3.82
CA GLY A 274 -11.53 9.36 -4.36
C GLY A 274 -10.61 8.96 -3.23
N LEU A 275 -9.93 7.81 -3.38
CA LEU A 275 -8.92 7.34 -2.46
C LEU A 275 -7.59 7.29 -3.20
N MET A 276 -6.61 8.09 -2.79
CA MET A 276 -5.34 8.28 -3.48
C MET A 276 -4.19 8.03 -2.52
N LEU A 277 -3.23 7.20 -2.94
CA LEU A 277 -2.12 6.78 -2.11
C LEU A 277 -0.80 7.27 -2.70
N TYR A 278 0.01 7.87 -1.84
CA TYR A 278 1.29 8.46 -2.21
C TYR A 278 2.43 7.85 -1.40
N ASN A 279 3.56 7.62 -2.07
CA ASN A 279 4.86 7.40 -1.44
C ASN A 279 5.58 8.75 -1.33
N GLY A 280 5.78 9.24 -0.10
CA GLY A 280 6.26 10.60 0.11
C GLY A 280 5.14 11.66 0.07
N CYS A 281 5.49 12.91 0.39
CA CYS A 281 4.53 13.99 0.62
C CYS A 281 3.69 14.31 -0.64
N PRO A 282 2.36 14.21 -0.59
CA PRO A 282 1.50 14.52 -1.73
C PRO A 282 1.44 16.01 -2.06
N ASN A 283 1.72 16.90 -1.10
CA ASN A 283 1.62 18.34 -1.29
C ASN A 283 2.86 18.90 -2.03
N THR A 284 2.64 19.63 -3.11
CA THR A 284 3.66 20.22 -4.01
C THR A 284 3.93 21.70 -3.75
N THR A 285 3.22 22.35 -2.82
CA THR A 285 3.38 23.79 -2.50
C THR A 285 4.83 24.12 -2.11
N CYS A 286 5.54 23.15 -1.53
CA CYS A 286 6.98 23.22 -1.30
C CYS A 286 7.75 22.68 -2.52
N SER A 287 7.94 23.51 -3.54
CA SER A 287 8.55 23.18 -4.85
C SER A 287 9.98 22.61 -4.82
N THR A 288 10.55 22.42 -3.64
CA THR A 288 11.92 22.00 -3.45
C THR A 288 12.05 20.67 -2.69
N LEU A 289 11.03 20.23 -1.95
CA LEU A 289 10.98 18.85 -1.47
C LEU A 289 10.74 17.91 -2.66
N PRO A 290 11.29 16.69 -2.67
CA PRO A 290 10.88 15.69 -3.65
C PRO A 290 9.37 15.49 -3.54
N SER A 291 8.63 15.84 -4.60
CA SER A 291 7.20 15.57 -4.67
C SER A 291 6.98 14.07 -4.48
N GLY A 292 6.00 13.70 -3.65
CA GLY A 292 5.61 12.31 -3.49
C GLY A 292 5.18 11.70 -4.82
N THR A 293 5.23 10.38 -4.91
CA THR A 293 4.79 9.66 -6.11
C THR A 293 3.42 9.04 -5.82
N CYS A 294 2.45 9.28 -6.70
CA CYS A 294 1.19 8.53 -6.70
C CYS A 294 1.49 7.05 -6.98
N ILE A 295 1.10 6.15 -6.08
CA ILE A 295 1.34 4.71 -6.21
C ILE A 295 0.07 3.90 -6.45
N ALA A 296 -1.09 4.41 -6.03
CA ALA A 296 -2.38 3.79 -6.30
C ALA A 296 -3.49 4.83 -6.16
N ASN A 297 -4.57 4.66 -6.91
CA ASN A 297 -5.81 5.41 -6.70
C ASN A 297 -7.03 4.52 -6.94
N SER A 298 -8.15 4.89 -6.33
CA SER A 298 -9.47 4.29 -6.53
C SER A 298 -10.49 5.42 -6.51
N GLN A 299 -11.05 5.75 -7.66
CA GLN A 299 -11.91 6.92 -7.88
C GLN A 299 -13.16 6.51 -8.67
N SER A 300 -14.34 6.93 -8.20
CA SER A 300 -15.62 6.59 -8.83
C SER A 300 -16.76 7.39 -8.20
N SER A 301 -17.91 7.42 -8.87
CA SER A 301 -19.15 7.99 -8.34
C SER A 301 -19.74 7.22 -7.15
N SER A 302 -19.33 5.96 -6.91
CA SER A 302 -19.74 5.18 -5.74
C SER A 302 -18.95 5.55 -4.48
N GLY A 303 -19.51 5.36 -3.28
CA GLY A 303 -18.82 5.69 -2.03
C GLY A 303 -17.68 4.72 -1.66
N ASN A 304 -17.91 3.41 -1.81
CA ASN A 304 -16.93 2.40 -1.43
C ASN A 304 -15.70 2.44 -2.35
N LYS A 305 -14.51 2.33 -1.74
CA LYS A 305 -13.22 2.28 -2.44
C LYS A 305 -12.38 1.13 -1.94
N SER A 306 -11.58 0.57 -2.83
CA SER A 306 -10.59 -0.43 -2.49
C SER A 306 -9.34 -0.21 -3.34
N LEU A 307 -8.19 -0.36 -2.70
CA LEU A 307 -6.88 -0.38 -3.36
C LEU A 307 -5.93 -1.30 -2.62
N CYS A 308 -4.90 -1.75 -3.31
CA CYS A 308 -3.78 -2.45 -2.70
C CYS A 308 -2.48 -1.91 -3.27
N PHE A 309 -1.38 -2.18 -2.58
CA PHE A 309 -0.04 -1.85 -3.07
C PHE A 309 1.03 -2.67 -2.34
N ASN A 310 2.21 -2.78 -2.94
CA ASN A 310 3.39 -3.35 -2.30
C ASN A 310 4.06 -2.28 -1.42
N ALA A 311 3.95 -2.43 -0.11
CA ALA A 311 4.58 -1.55 0.86
C ALA A 311 6.03 -1.97 1.14
N ILE A 312 6.87 -0.98 1.41
CA ILE A 312 8.27 -1.14 1.80
C ILE A 312 8.41 -0.75 3.28
N ALA A 313 9.04 -1.62 4.07
CA ALA A 313 9.34 -1.35 5.47
C ALA A 313 10.06 0.00 5.65
N GLY A 314 9.64 0.80 6.63
CA GLY A 314 10.23 2.10 6.94
C GLY A 314 9.88 3.22 5.96
N THR A 315 9.10 2.96 4.91
CA THR A 315 8.63 3.98 3.97
C THR A 315 7.31 4.59 4.46
N THR A 316 7.24 5.91 4.53
CA THR A 316 6.01 6.62 4.94
C THR A 316 5.09 6.85 3.75
N TYR A 317 3.84 6.42 3.89
CA TYR A 317 2.79 6.58 2.91
C TYR A 317 1.73 7.56 3.40
N TYR A 318 1.11 8.26 2.43
CA TYR A 318 0.05 9.23 2.66
C TYR A 318 -1.16 8.80 1.85
N LEU A 319 -2.25 8.50 2.54
CA LEU A 319 -3.52 8.11 1.95
C LEU A 319 -4.49 9.29 2.07
N VAL A 320 -4.91 9.83 0.94
CA VAL A 320 -5.84 10.95 0.83
C VAL A 320 -7.21 10.41 0.44
N LEU A 321 -8.22 10.67 1.26
CA LEU A 321 -9.63 10.57 0.90
C LEU A 321 -10.15 11.96 0.61
N ASP A 322 -10.73 12.13 -0.56
CA ASP A 322 -11.29 13.39 -1.05
C ASP A 322 -12.56 13.09 -1.86
N SER A 323 -13.23 14.11 -2.36
CA SER A 323 -14.38 13.97 -3.24
C SER A 323 -14.35 14.94 -4.43
N TRP A 324 -15.30 14.72 -5.33
CA TRP A 324 -15.65 15.71 -6.33
C TRP A 324 -16.10 17.03 -5.67
N PRO A 325 -16.00 18.20 -6.33
CA PRO A 325 -16.54 19.47 -5.82
C PRO A 325 -18.06 19.52 -5.54
N ALA A 326 -18.76 18.40 -5.66
CA ALA A 326 -20.17 18.25 -5.32
C ALA A 326 -20.46 16.73 -5.30
N PRO A 327 -20.69 16.11 -4.13
CA PRO A 327 -20.76 16.71 -2.80
C PRO A 327 -19.39 17.13 -2.26
N ASP A 328 -19.33 18.27 -1.56
CA ASP A 328 -18.09 18.82 -0.99
C ASP A 328 -17.51 17.93 0.12
N CYS A 329 -18.31 17.07 0.76
CA CYS A 329 -17.80 16.16 1.78
C CYS A 329 -18.66 14.89 1.88
N ASN A 330 -18.10 13.82 2.45
CA ASN A 330 -18.75 12.51 2.54
C ASN A 330 -18.61 11.87 3.93
N ALA A 331 -19.63 11.12 4.36
CA ALA A 331 -19.57 10.25 5.53
C ALA A 331 -19.06 8.85 5.15
N TYR A 332 -18.37 8.18 6.06
CA TYR A 332 -17.94 6.80 5.91
C TYR A 332 -18.12 6.01 7.21
N THR A 333 -18.33 4.71 7.09
CA THR A 333 -18.54 3.82 8.23
C THR A 333 -17.24 3.18 8.70
N ASN A 334 -16.27 2.98 7.79
CA ASN A 334 -14.94 2.53 8.16
C ASN A 334 -13.92 2.78 7.04
N LEU A 335 -12.68 3.07 7.41
CA LEU A 335 -11.49 2.90 6.59
C LEU A 335 -10.57 1.87 7.26
N THR A 336 -10.20 0.82 6.53
CA THR A 336 -9.26 -0.20 7.02
C THR A 336 -7.97 -0.18 6.21
N ILE A 337 -6.83 -0.31 6.89
CA ILE A 337 -5.51 -0.54 6.28
C ILE A 337 -4.97 -1.85 6.88
N SER A 338 -4.73 -2.87 6.05
CA SER A 338 -4.26 -4.17 6.55
C SER A 338 -2.83 -4.10 7.09
N ALA A 339 -2.41 -5.10 7.86
CA ALA A 339 -0.99 -5.36 8.04
C ALA A 339 -0.35 -5.74 6.69
N PRO A 340 0.95 -5.45 6.46
CA PRO A 340 1.66 -5.93 5.28
C PRO A 340 1.72 -7.45 5.26
N VAL A 341 1.30 -8.05 4.15
CA VAL A 341 1.44 -9.49 3.89
C VAL A 341 2.68 -9.68 3.00
N PRO A 342 3.82 -10.13 3.54
CA PRO A 342 5.02 -10.33 2.75
C PRO A 342 4.76 -11.38 1.67
N PRO A 343 5.30 -11.21 0.44
CA PRO A 343 5.32 -12.31 -0.50
C PRO A 343 6.13 -13.48 0.09
N PRO A 344 5.68 -14.73 -0.10
CA PRO A 344 6.49 -15.88 0.27
C PRO A 344 7.81 -15.89 -0.53
N SER A 345 8.86 -16.55 -0.02
CA SER A 345 10.09 -16.80 -0.77
C SER A 345 9.75 -17.60 -2.04
N MET A 346 9.81 -16.96 -3.20
CA MET A 346 9.31 -17.52 -4.48
C MET A 346 10.22 -18.62 -5.06
N THR A 347 10.09 -19.85 -4.54
CA THR A 347 10.56 -21.07 -5.23
C THR A 347 9.42 -22.01 -5.63
N CYS A 348 8.15 -21.63 -5.38
CA CYS A 348 6.98 -22.47 -5.59
C CYS A 348 6.31 -22.23 -6.96
N THR A 349 6.86 -22.82 -8.03
CA THR A 349 6.24 -22.86 -9.37
C THR A 349 5.39 -24.11 -9.54
N LEU A 350 4.41 -24.12 -10.47
CA LEU A 350 3.59 -25.32 -10.71
C LEU A 350 4.45 -26.50 -11.16
N ALA A 351 5.35 -26.27 -12.12
CA ALA A 351 6.26 -27.30 -12.64
C ALA A 351 7.31 -27.75 -11.60
N GLY A 352 7.66 -26.90 -10.64
CA GLY A 352 8.55 -27.26 -9.54
C GLY A 352 7.85 -28.01 -8.42
N THR A 353 6.56 -27.80 -8.21
CA THR A 353 5.78 -28.36 -7.08
C THR A 353 4.95 -29.58 -7.44
N TYR A 354 4.65 -29.81 -8.71
CA TYR A 354 3.82 -30.94 -9.14
C TYR A 354 4.47 -31.75 -10.25
N SER A 355 4.28 -33.07 -10.17
CA SER A 355 4.58 -34.01 -11.27
C SER A 355 3.30 -34.67 -11.75
N ILE A 356 3.17 -34.93 -13.05
CA ILE A 356 1.96 -35.52 -13.62
C ILE A 356 2.21 -36.97 -13.98
N THR A 357 1.28 -37.86 -13.62
CA THR A 357 1.26 -39.25 -14.07
C THR A 357 -0.14 -39.65 -14.52
N SER A 358 -0.22 -40.53 -15.52
CA SER A 358 -1.48 -41.23 -15.84
C SER A 358 -1.74 -42.28 -14.77
N ILE A 359 -2.98 -42.38 -14.30
CA ILE A 359 -3.41 -43.33 -13.28
C ILE A 359 -4.64 -44.11 -13.75
N THR A 360 -4.94 -45.21 -13.07
CA THR A 360 -6.19 -45.95 -13.31
C THR A 360 -7.39 -45.08 -12.98
N HIS A 361 -8.35 -45.01 -13.90
CA HIS A 361 -9.63 -44.34 -13.66
C HIS A 361 -10.43 -45.06 -12.57
N ALA A 362 -10.75 -44.32 -11.51
CA ALA A 362 -11.39 -44.80 -10.30
C ALA A 362 -12.18 -43.66 -9.61
N PRO A 363 -13.27 -43.17 -10.22
CA PRO A 363 -14.10 -42.11 -9.63
C PRO A 363 -14.76 -42.58 -8.34
N ASP A 364 -14.93 -41.67 -7.39
CA ASP A 364 -15.67 -41.94 -6.15
C ASP A 364 -17.18 -41.86 -6.41
N ASN A 365 -17.95 -42.74 -5.78
CA ASN A 365 -19.41 -42.66 -5.82
C ASN A 365 -19.91 -41.69 -4.75
N LEU A 366 -20.46 -40.55 -5.16
CA LEU A 366 -20.98 -39.54 -4.26
C LEU A 366 -22.42 -39.85 -3.84
N SER A 367 -22.69 -39.73 -2.54
CA SER A 367 -24.00 -39.95 -1.93
C SER A 367 -24.73 -38.66 -1.57
N THR A 368 -24.05 -37.51 -1.67
CA THR A 368 -24.59 -36.20 -1.35
C THR A 368 -25.67 -35.76 -2.35
N PRO A 369 -26.60 -34.86 -1.93
CA PRO A 369 -27.58 -34.26 -2.83
C PRO A 369 -26.94 -33.46 -3.97
N ASN A 370 -27.70 -33.26 -5.05
CA ASN A 370 -27.31 -32.34 -6.12
C ASN A 370 -27.16 -30.90 -5.58
N LEU A 371 -26.12 -30.19 -5.99
CA LEU A 371 -26.02 -28.76 -5.72
C LEU A 371 -27.10 -28.03 -6.51
N SER A 372 -27.96 -27.29 -5.81
CA SER A 372 -29.06 -26.55 -6.42
C SER A 372 -28.60 -25.23 -7.04
N GLY A 373 -29.31 -24.78 -8.08
CA GLY A 373 -29.17 -23.42 -8.62
C GLY A 373 -28.16 -23.26 -9.75
N PHE A 374 -27.40 -24.30 -10.08
CA PHE A 374 -26.58 -24.26 -11.29
C PHE A 374 -27.45 -24.02 -12.52
N VAL A 375 -27.08 -22.97 -13.26
CA VAL A 375 -27.51 -22.69 -14.62
C VAL A 375 -26.28 -22.67 -15.51
N ASP A 376 -26.49 -22.39 -16.79
CA ASP A 376 -25.41 -22.17 -17.74
C ASP A 376 -24.48 -21.02 -17.30
N ASP A 377 -23.18 -21.18 -17.51
CA ASP A 377 -22.15 -20.16 -17.25
C ASP A 377 -22.14 -19.51 -15.86
N VAL A 378 -22.33 -20.30 -14.80
CA VAL A 378 -22.40 -19.77 -13.43
C VAL A 378 -21.41 -20.46 -12.48
N PHE A 379 -20.80 -19.68 -11.59
CA PHE A 379 -20.19 -20.23 -10.37
C PHE A 379 -21.26 -20.59 -9.35
N TYR A 380 -21.04 -21.66 -8.57
CA TYR A 380 -22.03 -22.20 -7.64
C TYR A 380 -22.78 -21.11 -6.85
N PRO A 381 -24.10 -20.95 -7.07
CA PRO A 381 -24.86 -19.88 -6.45
C PRO A 381 -25.01 -20.02 -4.93
N GLY A 382 -24.83 -21.22 -4.39
CA GLY A 382 -24.90 -21.49 -2.95
C GLY A 382 -23.70 -20.99 -2.14
N GLY A 383 -22.66 -20.43 -2.80
CA GLY A 383 -21.52 -19.83 -2.12
C GLY A 383 -20.19 -20.53 -2.38
N THR A 384 -19.17 -20.13 -1.63
CA THR A 384 -17.86 -20.79 -1.61
C THR A 384 -17.94 -22.15 -0.93
N ILE A 385 -17.22 -23.14 -1.47
CA ILE A 385 -17.10 -24.47 -0.89
C ILE A 385 -15.82 -24.57 -0.08
N THR A 386 -15.91 -25.17 1.11
CA THR A 386 -14.74 -25.44 1.96
C THR A 386 -14.28 -26.89 1.77
N THR A 387 -12.98 -27.10 1.52
CA THR A 387 -12.34 -28.45 1.46
C THR A 387 -12.49 -29.21 2.78
N GLY A 388 -12.55 -28.48 3.89
CA GLY A 388 -12.48 -28.99 5.26
C GLY A 388 -11.05 -29.14 5.80
N PHE A 389 -10.03 -28.85 4.99
CA PHE A 389 -8.61 -28.98 5.32
C PHE A 389 -7.75 -27.98 4.53
N ASP A 390 -6.58 -27.60 5.05
CA ASP A 390 -5.64 -26.77 4.29
C ASP A 390 -5.10 -27.54 3.07
N PHE A 391 -5.33 -27.00 1.88
CA PHE A 391 -4.88 -27.57 0.61
C PHE A 391 -3.91 -26.61 -0.10
N CYS A 392 -2.73 -27.10 -0.47
CA CYS A 392 -1.70 -26.28 -1.10
C CYS A 392 -1.78 -26.33 -2.64
N LEU A 393 -1.96 -25.19 -3.29
CA LEU A 393 -1.81 -25.04 -4.74
C LEU A 393 -0.79 -23.94 -5.05
N ASN A 394 0.24 -24.28 -5.81
CA ASN A 394 1.31 -23.37 -6.22
C ASN A 394 1.95 -22.60 -5.03
N GLY A 395 2.17 -23.31 -3.90
CA GLY A 395 2.77 -22.76 -2.68
C GLY A 395 1.85 -21.90 -1.81
N ASN A 396 0.56 -21.84 -2.13
CA ASN A 396 -0.46 -21.11 -1.37
C ASN A 396 -1.45 -22.07 -0.74
N GLN A 397 -1.77 -21.87 0.54
CA GLN A 397 -2.78 -22.65 1.25
C GLN A 397 -4.18 -22.09 0.99
N TYR A 398 -5.09 -22.99 0.65
CA TYR A 398 -6.50 -22.70 0.42
C TYR A 398 -7.36 -23.65 1.25
N GLN A 399 -8.46 -23.13 1.76
CA GLN A 399 -9.57 -23.94 2.27
C GLN A 399 -10.84 -23.73 1.48
N ASN A 400 -10.95 -22.62 0.73
CA ASN A 400 -12.16 -22.21 0.05
C ASN A 400 -11.91 -22.03 -1.45
N PHE A 401 -12.91 -22.39 -2.25
CA PHE A 401 -12.91 -22.25 -3.70
C PHE A 401 -14.36 -22.18 -4.21
N LEU A 402 -14.51 -21.83 -5.49
CA LEU A 402 -15.78 -21.90 -6.20
C LEU A 402 -15.76 -23.05 -7.21
N ILE A 403 -16.92 -23.68 -7.38
CA ILE A 403 -17.17 -24.68 -8.43
C ILE A 403 -17.84 -23.97 -9.60
N SER A 404 -17.31 -24.14 -10.81
CA SER A 404 -17.89 -23.64 -12.05
C SER A 404 -18.88 -24.64 -12.64
N SER A 405 -19.92 -24.15 -13.33
CA SER A 405 -20.74 -24.96 -14.24
C SER A 405 -19.90 -25.68 -15.29
N ASN A 406 -18.81 -25.05 -15.75
CA ASN A 406 -18.04 -25.38 -16.95
C ASN A 406 -16.83 -26.31 -16.67
N GLY A 407 -16.95 -27.21 -15.68
CA GLY A 407 -15.99 -28.31 -15.47
C GLY A 407 -14.68 -27.97 -14.76
N TYR A 408 -14.64 -26.89 -13.97
CA TYR A 408 -13.45 -26.51 -13.20
C TYR A 408 -13.75 -25.98 -11.79
N ILE A 409 -12.71 -25.92 -10.95
CA ILE A 409 -12.74 -25.17 -9.68
C ILE A 409 -11.72 -24.05 -9.70
N ILE A 410 -12.01 -22.97 -8.96
CA ILE A 410 -11.20 -21.75 -8.93
C ILE A 410 -10.99 -21.26 -7.49
N PHE A 411 -9.76 -20.85 -7.19
CA PHE A 411 -9.34 -20.32 -5.88
C PHE A 411 -9.16 -18.80 -5.96
N ASP A 412 -9.43 -18.09 -4.87
CA ASP A 412 -9.09 -16.68 -4.79
C ASP A 412 -7.57 -16.47 -4.91
N PRO A 413 -7.10 -15.43 -5.62
CA PRO A 413 -5.67 -15.13 -5.68
C PRO A 413 -5.08 -14.97 -4.28
N PRO A 414 -3.80 -15.33 -4.07
CA PRO A 414 -3.17 -15.18 -2.76
C PRO A 414 -3.20 -13.73 -2.27
N ALA A 415 -3.44 -13.53 -0.97
CA ALA A 415 -3.58 -12.19 -0.37
C ALA A 415 -2.31 -11.31 -0.50
N TRP A 416 -1.14 -11.91 -0.72
CA TRP A 416 0.12 -11.21 -0.99
C TRP A 416 0.26 -10.74 -2.45
N THR A 417 -0.76 -10.95 -3.29
CA THR A 417 -0.79 -10.50 -4.68
C THR A 417 -1.71 -9.29 -4.77
N CYS A 418 -1.17 -8.18 -5.28
CA CYS A 418 -1.95 -6.97 -5.48
C CYS A 418 -2.36 -6.81 -6.94
N GLY A 419 -3.66 -6.58 -7.18
CA GLY A 419 -4.23 -6.35 -8.51
C GLY A 419 -4.32 -7.62 -9.38
N VAL A 420 -3.93 -8.78 -8.85
CA VAL A 420 -4.10 -10.06 -9.54
C VAL A 420 -5.51 -10.57 -9.29
N THR A 421 -6.16 -10.98 -10.37
CA THR A 421 -7.50 -11.56 -10.34
C THR A 421 -7.51 -12.95 -10.95
N ASN A 422 -8.39 -13.81 -10.44
CA ASN A 422 -8.52 -15.18 -10.91
C ASN A 422 -9.34 -15.30 -12.21
N LEU A 423 -10.05 -14.25 -12.63
CA LEU A 423 -10.65 -14.17 -13.97
C LEU A 423 -9.90 -13.17 -14.86
N PRO A 424 -9.81 -13.44 -16.18
CA PRO A 424 -9.16 -12.54 -17.13
C PRO A 424 -9.91 -11.21 -17.33
N THR A 425 -11.16 -11.10 -16.86
CA THR A 425 -11.99 -9.89 -16.92
C THR A 425 -11.55 -8.79 -15.95
N GLY A 426 -10.54 -9.04 -15.10
CA GLY A 426 -10.04 -8.06 -14.15
C GLY A 426 -10.80 -8.04 -12.82
N VAL A 427 -11.66 -9.03 -12.56
CA VAL A 427 -12.37 -9.23 -11.28
C VAL A 427 -12.18 -10.67 -10.79
N ASN A 428 -12.37 -10.91 -9.49
CA ASN A 428 -12.39 -12.28 -8.97
C ASN A 428 -13.74 -12.95 -9.21
N ALA A 429 -13.74 -14.27 -9.33
CA ALA A 429 -14.94 -15.10 -9.32
C ALA A 429 -15.70 -14.91 -8.01
N VAL A 430 -17.03 -14.84 -8.12
CA VAL A 430 -17.94 -14.69 -6.98
C VAL A 430 -19.10 -15.69 -7.12
N PRO A 431 -19.75 -16.11 -6.02
CA PRO A 431 -20.95 -16.93 -6.08
C PRO A 431 -22.01 -16.32 -6.99
N ASN A 432 -22.68 -17.14 -7.80
CA ASN A 432 -23.66 -16.68 -8.79
C ASN A 432 -23.10 -15.70 -9.85
N GLY A 433 -21.77 -15.55 -9.91
CA GLY A 433 -21.08 -14.76 -10.93
C GLY A 433 -20.90 -15.54 -12.23
N TYR A 434 -20.60 -14.80 -13.30
CA TYR A 434 -20.37 -15.38 -14.62
C TYR A 434 -19.11 -16.25 -14.66
N SER A 435 -19.30 -17.51 -15.06
CA SER A 435 -18.22 -18.45 -15.35
C SER A 435 -18.05 -18.56 -16.86
N ASN A 436 -16.93 -18.07 -17.39
CA ASN A 436 -16.70 -18.06 -18.83
C ASN A 436 -16.61 -19.48 -19.44
N TRP A 437 -17.01 -19.61 -20.69
CA TRP A 437 -16.95 -20.83 -21.52
C TRP A 437 -16.01 -20.68 -22.73
N SER A 438 -15.73 -19.45 -23.16
CA SER A 438 -15.01 -19.16 -24.39
C SER A 438 -13.54 -19.54 -24.27
N ILE A 439 -13.05 -20.36 -25.20
CA ILE A 439 -11.66 -20.85 -25.21
C ILE A 439 -10.99 -20.36 -26.50
N THR A 440 -10.06 -19.42 -26.36
CA THR A 440 -9.38 -18.76 -27.49
C THR A 440 -7.86 -18.78 -27.41
N ALA A 441 -7.28 -19.31 -26.33
CA ALA A 441 -5.82 -19.43 -26.15
C ALA A 441 -5.46 -20.69 -25.35
N ASP A 442 -4.32 -21.28 -25.65
CA ASP A 442 -3.73 -22.36 -24.86
C ASP A 442 -3.26 -21.85 -23.48
N LEU A 443 -3.12 -22.75 -22.52
CA LEU A 443 -2.49 -22.47 -21.22
C LEU A 443 -0.96 -22.51 -21.35
N PRO A 444 -0.21 -21.73 -20.54
CA PRO A 444 -0.72 -20.65 -19.68
C PRO A 444 -1.10 -19.42 -20.51
N ASN A 445 -2.12 -18.69 -20.05
CA ASN A 445 -2.44 -17.38 -20.61
C ASN A 445 -3.09 -16.47 -19.57
N THR A 446 -2.92 -15.16 -19.74
CA THR A 446 -3.56 -14.17 -18.86
C THR A 446 -4.86 -13.62 -19.44
N THR A 447 -5.20 -13.86 -20.70
CA THR A 447 -6.26 -13.10 -21.37
C THR A 447 -7.59 -13.83 -21.49
N ASN A 448 -7.64 -15.14 -21.26
CA ASN A 448 -8.83 -15.94 -21.57
C ASN A 448 -9.17 -17.01 -20.52
N ALA A 449 -8.19 -17.74 -20.01
CA ALA A 449 -8.44 -18.86 -19.11
C ALA A 449 -8.66 -18.42 -17.64
N PRO A 450 -9.52 -19.13 -16.89
CA PRO A 450 -9.57 -19.04 -15.43
C PRO A 450 -8.20 -19.32 -14.83
N ARG A 451 -7.76 -18.50 -13.89
CA ARG A 451 -6.45 -18.57 -13.22
C ARG A 451 -6.63 -19.04 -11.79
N ASN A 452 -5.55 -19.50 -11.17
CA ASN A 452 -5.61 -20.14 -9.85
C ASN A 452 -6.65 -21.27 -9.81
N ALA A 453 -6.60 -22.15 -10.79
CA ALA A 453 -7.70 -23.07 -11.10
C ALA A 453 -7.23 -24.49 -11.42
N ILE A 454 -8.11 -25.46 -11.17
CA ILE A 454 -7.97 -26.86 -11.59
C ILE A 454 -9.05 -27.12 -12.66
N LEU A 455 -8.63 -27.36 -13.89
CA LEU A 455 -9.49 -27.45 -15.08
C LEU A 455 -9.69 -28.92 -15.48
N ALA A 456 -10.94 -29.43 -15.47
CA ALA A 456 -11.21 -30.87 -15.52
C ALA A 456 -12.39 -31.34 -16.42
N PRO A 457 -12.32 -31.17 -17.76
CA PRO A 457 -11.65 -30.07 -18.45
C PRO A 457 -12.49 -28.78 -18.33
N TRP A 458 -11.88 -27.61 -18.55
CA TRP A 458 -12.65 -26.41 -18.85
C TRP A 458 -13.18 -26.47 -20.28
N HIS A 459 -14.50 -26.47 -20.40
CA HIS A 459 -15.26 -26.54 -21.64
C HIS A 459 -16.72 -26.16 -21.38
N ASP A 460 -17.49 -25.96 -22.44
CA ASP A 460 -18.85 -25.46 -22.34
C ASP A 460 -19.88 -26.59 -22.13
N ILE A 461 -20.46 -26.63 -20.93
CA ILE A 461 -21.45 -27.62 -20.49
C ILE A 461 -22.56 -26.91 -19.72
N ASP A 462 -23.79 -27.36 -19.93
CA ASP A 462 -24.98 -26.70 -19.40
C ASP A 462 -25.72 -27.61 -18.40
N PRO A 463 -25.53 -27.41 -17.08
CA PRO A 463 -26.22 -28.17 -16.05
C PRO A 463 -27.70 -27.80 -15.87
N SER A 464 -28.22 -26.79 -16.58
CA SER A 464 -29.63 -26.39 -16.52
C SER A 464 -30.55 -27.30 -17.35
N ILE A 465 -29.99 -28.04 -18.30
CA ILE A 465 -30.75 -28.89 -19.22
C ILE A 465 -31.28 -30.13 -18.50
N THR A 466 -32.60 -30.16 -18.31
CA THR A 466 -33.34 -31.27 -17.66
C THR A 466 -34.31 -31.98 -18.59
N THR A 467 -34.27 -31.66 -19.89
CA THR A 467 -35.16 -32.19 -20.92
C THR A 467 -34.51 -33.33 -21.72
N GLY A 468 -35.32 -34.12 -22.45
CA GLY A 468 -34.80 -35.18 -23.32
C GLY A 468 -34.02 -36.27 -22.56
N GLY A 469 -34.46 -36.59 -21.33
CA GLY A 469 -33.81 -37.59 -20.47
C GLY A 469 -32.53 -37.12 -19.77
N ALA A 470 -32.15 -35.84 -19.89
CA ALA A 470 -31.03 -35.27 -19.15
C ALA A 470 -31.29 -35.32 -17.64
N ASN A 471 -30.26 -35.66 -16.87
CA ASN A 471 -30.28 -35.59 -15.41
C ASN A 471 -28.90 -35.14 -14.90
N PRO A 472 -28.50 -33.89 -15.22
CA PRO A 472 -27.21 -33.36 -14.81
C PRO A 472 -27.13 -33.27 -13.30
N ARG A 473 -26.00 -33.69 -12.72
CA ARG A 473 -25.72 -33.50 -11.30
C ARG A 473 -24.33 -32.92 -11.10
N ILE A 474 -24.24 -31.86 -10.32
CA ILE A 474 -22.98 -31.31 -9.81
C ILE A 474 -22.99 -31.49 -8.30
N ARG A 475 -22.02 -32.23 -7.76
CA ARG A 475 -22.02 -32.66 -6.36
C ARG A 475 -20.62 -32.63 -5.79
N TYR A 476 -20.52 -32.47 -4.47
CA TYR A 476 -19.27 -32.69 -3.77
C TYR A 476 -19.45 -33.53 -2.51
N GLN A 477 -18.39 -34.17 -2.07
CA GLN A 477 -18.33 -34.89 -0.80
C GLN A 477 -16.89 -34.91 -0.28
N VAL A 478 -16.73 -34.76 1.02
CA VAL A 478 -15.46 -35.04 1.71
C VAL A 478 -15.51 -36.47 2.23
N PHE A 479 -14.52 -37.27 1.85
CA PHE A 479 -14.37 -38.65 2.29
C PHE A 479 -13.19 -38.78 3.25
N GLY A 480 -13.24 -39.83 4.09
CA GLY A 480 -12.19 -40.12 5.07
C GLY A 480 -12.30 -39.26 6.34
N THR A 481 -11.28 -39.34 7.18
CA THR A 481 -11.16 -38.60 8.44
C THR A 481 -9.81 -37.92 8.49
N ALA A 482 -9.71 -36.79 9.18
CA ALA A 482 -8.43 -36.09 9.31
C ALA A 482 -7.35 -37.02 9.91
N PRO A 483 -6.09 -36.94 9.46
CA PRO A 483 -5.54 -36.04 8.44
C PRO A 483 -5.53 -36.64 7.01
N ASN A 484 -6.34 -37.66 6.74
CA ASN A 484 -6.38 -38.39 5.46
C ASN A 484 -7.72 -38.21 4.74
N ARG A 485 -8.26 -37.00 4.75
CA ARG A 485 -9.47 -36.69 3.97
C ARG A 485 -9.13 -36.52 2.49
N ARG A 486 -10.13 -36.74 1.65
CA ARG A 486 -10.12 -36.27 0.27
C ARG A 486 -11.42 -35.53 -0.02
N PHE A 487 -11.30 -34.34 -0.59
CA PHE A 487 -12.42 -33.62 -1.15
C PHE A 487 -12.64 -34.09 -2.59
N VAL A 488 -13.88 -34.39 -2.96
CA VAL A 488 -14.25 -34.77 -4.33
C VAL A 488 -15.39 -33.91 -4.82
N VAL A 489 -15.25 -33.33 -6.01
CA VAL A 489 -16.35 -32.73 -6.79
C VAL A 489 -16.57 -33.52 -8.07
N SER A 490 -17.83 -33.69 -8.46
CA SER A 490 -18.26 -34.48 -9.60
C SER A 490 -19.26 -33.69 -10.45
N TRP A 491 -19.03 -33.67 -11.77
CA TRP A 491 -20.01 -33.34 -12.80
C TRP A 491 -20.47 -34.66 -13.41
N GLU A 492 -21.76 -34.95 -13.34
CA GLU A 492 -22.33 -36.22 -13.77
C GLU A 492 -23.43 -36.02 -14.81
N ASN A 493 -23.28 -36.66 -15.95
CA ASN A 493 -24.17 -36.57 -17.10
C ASN A 493 -24.59 -35.12 -17.43
N VAL A 494 -23.62 -34.19 -17.43
CA VAL A 494 -23.89 -32.78 -17.72
C VAL A 494 -23.90 -32.58 -19.24
N PRO A 495 -25.01 -32.12 -19.84
CA PRO A 495 -25.09 -31.92 -21.28
C PRO A 495 -24.06 -30.90 -21.78
N MET A 496 -23.47 -31.16 -22.96
CA MET A 496 -22.64 -30.18 -23.66
C MET A 496 -23.52 -29.05 -24.20
N TYR A 497 -23.14 -27.78 -23.99
CA TYR A 497 -23.93 -26.68 -24.52
C TYR A 497 -23.91 -26.65 -26.07
N SER A 498 -25.07 -26.39 -26.68
CA SER A 498 -25.16 -25.83 -28.02
C SER A 498 -26.48 -25.04 -28.20
N PRO A 499 -26.48 -23.95 -28.97
CA PRO A 499 -27.67 -23.09 -29.12
C PRO A 499 -28.78 -23.72 -29.97
N ASP A 500 -28.44 -24.74 -30.76
CA ASP A 500 -29.32 -25.41 -31.73
C ASP A 500 -29.85 -26.77 -31.26
N ASN A 501 -29.65 -27.10 -29.99
CA ASN A 501 -30.01 -28.37 -29.37
C ASN A 501 -29.27 -29.62 -29.91
N THR A 502 -28.26 -29.46 -30.79
CA THR A 502 -27.56 -30.60 -31.41
C THR A 502 -26.66 -31.35 -30.43
N CYS A 503 -26.08 -30.66 -29.45
CA CYS A 503 -25.21 -31.28 -28.44
C CYS A 503 -25.93 -31.50 -27.11
N ASN A 504 -26.57 -30.47 -26.57
CA ASN A 504 -27.32 -30.55 -25.31
C ASN A 504 -28.58 -31.41 -25.44
N GLY A 505 -29.03 -31.79 -26.63
CA GLY A 505 -30.08 -32.81 -26.85
C GLY A 505 -29.56 -34.25 -26.97
N ASN A 506 -28.25 -34.48 -27.07
CA ASN A 506 -27.66 -35.79 -27.30
C ASN A 506 -26.94 -36.34 -26.04
N ARG A 507 -27.58 -37.27 -25.35
CA ARG A 507 -27.07 -37.87 -24.10
C ARG A 507 -25.77 -38.66 -24.25
N SER A 508 -25.41 -39.08 -25.46
CA SER A 508 -24.10 -39.72 -25.67
C SER A 508 -22.94 -38.75 -25.49
N LEU A 509 -23.21 -37.44 -25.59
CA LEU A 509 -22.21 -36.38 -25.45
C LEU A 509 -22.10 -35.83 -24.01
N ASP A 510 -23.05 -36.18 -23.13
CA ASP A 510 -23.08 -35.68 -21.75
C ASP A 510 -21.75 -35.98 -21.04
N PHE A 511 -21.17 -34.93 -20.46
CA PHE A 511 -19.91 -34.97 -19.74
C PHE A 511 -20.06 -35.67 -18.39
N THR A 512 -19.05 -36.46 -18.01
CA THR A 512 -18.91 -36.98 -16.64
C THR A 512 -17.44 -37.01 -16.23
N GLY A 513 -17.12 -36.30 -15.14
CA GLY A 513 -15.76 -36.24 -14.59
C GLY A 513 -15.71 -35.77 -13.14
N GLN A 514 -14.54 -35.95 -12.51
CA GLN A 514 -14.29 -35.62 -11.11
C GLN A 514 -12.94 -34.94 -10.91
N ILE A 515 -12.89 -34.03 -9.94
CA ILE A 515 -11.66 -33.53 -9.32
C ILE A 515 -11.60 -34.09 -7.90
N LYS A 516 -10.42 -34.61 -7.50
CA LYS A 516 -10.13 -34.99 -6.13
C LYS A 516 -8.94 -34.21 -5.61
N MET A 517 -9.02 -33.73 -4.37
CA MET A 517 -7.94 -33.06 -3.65
C MET A 517 -7.69 -33.81 -2.35
N PHE A 518 -6.44 -34.14 -2.05
CA PHE A 518 -6.07 -34.98 -0.92
C PHE A 518 -5.44 -34.17 0.21
N GLU A 519 -5.97 -34.34 1.43
CA GLU A 519 -5.40 -33.78 2.65
C GLU A 519 -4.01 -34.38 2.90
N THR A 520 -3.10 -33.59 3.48
CA THR A 520 -1.71 -33.94 3.78
C THR A 520 -0.82 -34.14 2.54
N THR A 521 -1.24 -34.88 1.51
CA THR A 521 -0.38 -35.02 0.33
C THR A 521 -0.43 -33.79 -0.56
N ASN A 522 -1.55 -33.06 -0.59
CA ASN A 522 -1.86 -32.02 -1.58
C ASN A 522 -1.90 -32.55 -3.02
N ASP A 523 -2.02 -33.87 -3.20
CA ASP A 523 -2.19 -34.42 -4.54
C ASP A 523 -3.54 -33.98 -5.12
N ILE A 524 -3.57 -33.88 -6.45
CA ILE A 524 -4.79 -33.65 -7.22
C ILE A 524 -4.99 -34.83 -8.16
N GLU A 525 -6.22 -35.31 -8.26
CA GLU A 525 -6.60 -36.22 -9.33
C GLU A 525 -7.72 -35.65 -10.18
N ILE A 526 -7.62 -35.86 -11.49
CA ILE A 526 -8.69 -35.58 -12.44
C ILE A 526 -9.09 -36.90 -13.08
N HIS A 527 -10.36 -37.29 -12.92
CA HIS A 527 -10.93 -38.52 -13.50
C HIS A 527 -11.98 -38.16 -14.54
N LEU A 528 -11.79 -38.55 -15.79
CA LEU A 528 -12.74 -38.36 -16.87
C LEU A 528 -13.40 -39.70 -17.22
N THR A 529 -14.65 -39.86 -16.79
CA THR A 529 -15.46 -41.03 -17.14
C THR A 529 -15.91 -40.96 -18.59
N ARG A 530 -16.41 -39.80 -19.01
CA ARG A 530 -16.81 -39.55 -20.39
C ARG A 530 -16.65 -38.08 -20.74
N LYS A 531 -15.88 -37.82 -21.79
CA LYS A 531 -15.72 -36.52 -22.44
C LYS A 531 -15.79 -36.75 -23.95
N GLU A 532 -16.86 -36.27 -24.56
CA GLU A 532 -17.02 -36.29 -26.02
C GLU A 532 -16.83 -34.90 -26.61
N VAL A 533 -16.89 -34.79 -27.95
CA VAL A 533 -16.74 -33.51 -28.67
C VAL A 533 -18.11 -33.04 -29.16
N CYS A 534 -18.50 -31.83 -28.74
CA CYS A 534 -19.56 -31.07 -29.39
C CYS A 534 -18.96 -30.27 -30.56
N ALA A 535 -19.07 -30.77 -31.79
CA ALA A 535 -18.44 -30.15 -32.95
C ALA A 535 -19.15 -28.88 -33.45
N SER A 536 -20.44 -28.72 -33.14
CA SER A 536 -21.27 -27.58 -33.55
C SER A 536 -21.08 -26.33 -32.69
N TRP A 537 -20.39 -26.44 -31.55
CA TRP A 537 -20.23 -25.35 -30.61
C TRP A 537 -18.78 -25.18 -30.14
N ASN A 538 -18.33 -23.93 -29.97
CA ASN A 538 -17.00 -23.55 -29.48
C ASN A 538 -15.83 -24.31 -30.14
N SER A 539 -16.01 -24.74 -31.39
CA SER A 539 -15.11 -25.65 -32.13
C SER A 539 -14.74 -26.94 -31.37
N GLY A 540 -15.56 -27.40 -30.42
CA GLY A 540 -15.31 -28.58 -29.61
C GLY A 540 -14.14 -28.47 -28.63
N ARG A 541 -13.68 -27.24 -28.35
CA ARG A 541 -12.48 -26.96 -27.55
C ARG A 541 -12.67 -27.34 -26.09
N ALA A 542 -11.59 -27.84 -25.48
CA ALA A 542 -11.53 -28.16 -24.05
C ALA A 542 -10.08 -28.12 -23.58
N LEU A 543 -9.82 -27.53 -22.41
CA LEU A 543 -8.49 -27.44 -21.81
C LEU A 543 -8.46 -28.18 -20.47
N LEU A 544 -7.40 -28.96 -20.22
CA LEU A 544 -7.25 -29.73 -18.98
C LEU A 544 -5.89 -29.47 -18.34
N GLY A 545 -5.88 -29.22 -17.03
CA GLY A 545 -4.65 -29.03 -16.26
C GLY A 545 -4.81 -28.08 -15.08
N LEU A 546 -3.67 -27.68 -14.52
CA LEU A 546 -3.56 -26.67 -13.47
C LEU A 546 -3.11 -25.34 -14.06
N HIS A 547 -3.67 -24.23 -13.60
CA HIS A 547 -3.28 -22.88 -14.02
C HIS A 547 -2.99 -22.02 -12.79
N ASN A 548 -1.82 -21.39 -12.76
CA ASN A 548 -1.34 -20.68 -11.58
C ASN A 548 -2.10 -19.37 -11.33
N TYR A 549 -1.83 -18.73 -10.19
CA TYR A 549 -2.63 -17.61 -9.69
C TYR A 549 -2.66 -16.36 -10.59
N ASN A 550 -1.60 -16.11 -11.34
CA ASN A 550 -1.46 -14.94 -12.23
C ASN A 550 -1.55 -15.29 -13.72
N GLY A 551 -1.76 -16.57 -14.07
CA GLY A 551 -1.91 -17.05 -15.44
C GLY A 551 -0.62 -17.12 -16.26
N THR A 552 0.55 -17.12 -15.61
CA THR A 552 1.86 -17.21 -16.29
C THR A 552 2.43 -18.62 -16.35
N GLU A 553 1.87 -19.57 -15.60
CA GLU A 553 2.30 -20.97 -15.56
C GLU A 553 1.11 -21.91 -15.59
N ALA A 554 1.26 -23.03 -16.30
CA ALA A 554 0.28 -24.10 -16.33
C ALA A 554 0.97 -25.45 -16.35
N LEU A 555 0.27 -26.46 -15.85
CA LEU A 555 0.73 -27.85 -15.85
C LEU A 555 -0.36 -28.72 -16.47
N VAL A 556 -0.08 -29.30 -17.63
CA VAL A 556 -1.05 -30.01 -18.47
C VAL A 556 -0.55 -31.43 -18.76
N PRO A 557 -1.42 -32.46 -18.78
CA PRO A 557 -0.99 -33.82 -19.10
C PRO A 557 -0.35 -33.94 -20.48
N ALA A 558 0.58 -34.89 -20.60
CA ALA A 558 1.23 -35.19 -21.86
C ALA A 558 0.38 -36.12 -22.74
N PRO A 559 0.40 -35.93 -24.07
CA PRO A 559 1.04 -34.82 -24.77
C PRO A 559 0.18 -33.55 -24.69
N ALA A 560 0.80 -32.40 -24.48
CA ALA A 560 0.10 -31.11 -24.39
C ALA A 560 -0.70 -30.79 -25.66
N THR A 561 -0.27 -31.29 -26.83
CA THR A 561 -0.98 -31.15 -28.12
C THR A 561 -2.38 -31.78 -28.15
N THR A 562 -2.70 -32.64 -27.18
CA THR A 562 -4.04 -33.22 -27.00
C THR A 562 -4.86 -32.41 -26.00
N TYR A 563 -4.34 -32.14 -24.81
CA TYR A 563 -5.13 -31.60 -23.69
C TYR A 563 -5.06 -30.07 -23.55
N ASN A 564 -4.20 -29.42 -24.32
CA ASN A 564 -3.94 -27.98 -24.27
C ASN A 564 -3.55 -27.45 -25.66
N ASN A 565 -4.49 -27.54 -26.61
CA ASN A 565 -4.31 -27.03 -27.97
C ASN A 565 -5.66 -26.63 -28.58
N ILE A 566 -5.89 -25.33 -28.76
CA ILE A 566 -7.12 -24.76 -29.33
C ILE A 566 -7.37 -25.12 -30.80
N SER A 567 -6.37 -25.70 -31.48
CA SER A 567 -6.47 -26.15 -32.88
C SER A 567 -6.88 -27.61 -33.02
N THR A 568 -6.96 -28.35 -31.91
CA THR A 568 -7.37 -29.76 -31.89
C THR A 568 -8.56 -29.96 -30.95
N THR A 569 -9.24 -31.10 -31.11
CA THR A 569 -10.29 -31.56 -30.21
C THR A 569 -9.91 -32.94 -29.71
N TRP A 570 -10.49 -33.35 -28.58
CA TRP A 570 -10.19 -34.64 -27.97
C TRP A 570 -11.39 -35.19 -27.20
N THR A 571 -11.40 -36.51 -27.12
CA THR A 571 -12.32 -37.31 -26.30
C THR A 571 -11.55 -38.05 -25.21
N ALA A 572 -12.24 -38.42 -24.14
CA ALA A 572 -11.70 -39.30 -23.11
C ALA A 572 -12.80 -40.21 -22.55
N THR A 573 -12.45 -41.49 -22.38
CA THR A 573 -13.31 -42.50 -21.75
C THR A 573 -12.48 -43.22 -20.71
N ASN A 574 -12.90 -43.18 -19.45
CA ASN A 574 -12.22 -43.78 -18.31
C ASN A 574 -10.71 -43.47 -18.26
N GLN A 575 -10.35 -42.18 -18.39
CA GLN A 575 -8.97 -41.71 -18.25
C GLN A 575 -8.80 -40.91 -16.97
N ALA A 576 -7.61 -40.95 -16.38
CA ALA A 576 -7.33 -40.17 -15.19
C ALA A 576 -5.85 -39.76 -15.08
N TRP A 577 -5.61 -38.61 -14.46
CA TRP A 577 -4.27 -38.08 -14.18
C TRP A 577 -4.14 -37.70 -12.71
N ARG A 578 -2.98 -37.99 -12.13
CA ARG A 578 -2.58 -37.51 -10.81
C ARG A 578 -1.49 -36.46 -10.97
N PHE A 579 -1.70 -35.32 -10.32
CA PHE A 579 -0.69 -34.30 -10.06
C PHE A 579 -0.17 -34.53 -8.64
N THR A 580 1.00 -35.14 -8.53
CA THR A 580 1.63 -35.48 -7.26
C THR A 580 2.43 -34.29 -6.75
N PHE A 581 2.11 -33.81 -5.55
CA PHE A 581 2.79 -32.66 -4.95
C PHE A 581 4.16 -33.06 -4.38
N ASN A 582 5.18 -32.22 -4.61
CA ASN A 582 6.51 -32.38 -4.06
C ASN A 582 6.77 -31.29 -3.00
N PRO A 583 6.77 -31.64 -1.69
CA PRO A 583 6.95 -30.67 -0.62
C PRO A 583 8.40 -30.15 -0.49
N THR A 584 9.38 -30.77 -1.17
CA THR A 584 10.80 -30.39 -1.02
C THR A 584 11.18 -29.13 -1.78
N THR A 585 10.41 -28.75 -2.80
CA THR A 585 10.68 -27.58 -3.65
C THR A 585 9.98 -26.30 -3.17
N CYS A 586 9.02 -26.44 -2.24
CA CYS A 586 8.21 -25.35 -1.71
C CYS A 586 7.95 -25.53 -0.20
N THR A 587 8.73 -24.83 0.62
CA THR A 587 8.66 -24.93 2.10
C THR A 587 7.55 -24.08 2.73
N THR A 588 6.83 -23.28 1.94
CA THR A 588 5.79 -22.34 2.41
C THR A 588 4.46 -23.02 2.68
N CYS A 589 4.28 -24.24 2.16
CA CYS A 589 3.19 -25.14 2.48
C CYS A 589 3.76 -26.34 3.22
N SER A 590 3.67 -26.35 4.55
CA SER A 590 3.97 -27.57 5.29
C SER A 590 2.70 -28.41 5.37
N PRO A 591 2.64 -29.61 4.77
CA PRO A 591 1.61 -30.57 5.07
C PRO A 591 1.87 -31.17 6.45
N LEU A 592 1.80 -30.35 7.50
CA LEU A 592 1.82 -30.87 8.85
C LEU A 592 0.39 -31.30 9.18
N PRO A 593 0.14 -32.60 9.49
CA PRO A 593 -1.19 -33.12 9.82
C PRO A 593 -1.77 -32.54 11.13
N LEU A 594 -1.03 -31.63 11.77
CA LEU A 594 -1.43 -30.84 12.92
C LEU A 594 -1.01 -29.38 12.65
N ASN A 595 -1.90 -28.43 12.90
CA ASN A 595 -1.65 -26.98 12.88
C ASN A 595 -0.69 -26.56 14.01
N LEU A 596 0.44 -27.23 14.17
CA LEU A 596 1.38 -27.11 15.27
C LEU A 596 2.18 -25.82 15.10
N LEU A 597 2.12 -24.91 16.08
CA LEU A 597 2.97 -23.72 16.12
C LEU A 597 4.41 -24.08 16.50
N TYR A 598 4.58 -25.03 17.42
CA TYR A 598 5.86 -25.62 17.78
C TYR A 598 5.66 -26.93 18.54
N PHE A 599 6.68 -27.79 18.53
CA PHE A 599 6.87 -28.89 19.48
C PHE A 599 8.35 -28.95 19.83
N THR A 600 8.67 -28.73 21.10
CA THR A 600 10.04 -28.67 21.61
C THR A 600 10.21 -29.64 22.76
N GLY A 601 11.39 -30.25 22.84
CA GLY A 601 11.81 -31.06 23.98
C GLY A 601 13.10 -30.51 24.55
N GLU A 602 13.10 -30.16 25.83
CA GLU A 602 14.28 -29.69 26.56
C GLU A 602 14.65 -30.68 27.65
N PHE A 603 15.94 -31.03 27.74
CA PHE A 603 16.44 -31.87 28.83
C PHE A 603 16.82 -31.01 30.03
N ASP A 604 16.03 -31.13 31.10
CA ASP A 604 16.32 -30.55 32.40
C ASP A 604 17.43 -31.36 33.09
N LYS A 605 18.63 -30.78 33.14
CA LYS A 605 19.81 -31.39 33.74
C LYS A 605 19.75 -31.48 35.26
N GLU A 606 18.97 -30.63 35.92
CA GLU A 606 18.86 -30.60 37.38
C GLU A 606 17.98 -31.76 37.86
N ASN A 607 16.87 -32.01 37.17
CA ASN A 607 15.91 -33.04 37.53
C ASN A 607 16.08 -34.36 36.75
N LEU A 608 16.94 -34.39 35.73
CA LEU A 608 17.17 -35.52 34.82
C LEU A 608 15.91 -35.95 34.06
N GLN A 609 15.15 -34.97 33.54
CA GLN A 609 13.88 -35.20 32.86
C GLN A 609 13.85 -34.50 31.50
N SER A 610 13.05 -35.00 30.57
CA SER A 610 12.77 -34.29 29.32
C SER A 610 11.40 -33.61 29.40
N VAL A 611 11.39 -32.30 29.23
CA VAL A 611 10.18 -31.49 29.21
C VAL A 611 9.79 -31.22 27.77
N LEU A 612 8.63 -31.72 27.39
CA LEU A 612 8.05 -31.52 26.06
C LEU A 612 6.99 -30.43 26.14
N THR A 613 7.02 -29.47 25.22
CA THR A 613 6.01 -28.42 25.09
C THR A 613 5.57 -28.24 23.65
N TRP A 614 4.28 -28.03 23.43
CA TRP A 614 3.74 -27.75 22.10
C TRP A 614 2.56 -26.78 22.13
N SER A 615 2.22 -26.25 20.96
CA SER A 615 1.07 -25.35 20.77
C SER A 615 0.48 -25.51 19.37
N PHE A 616 -0.77 -25.09 19.17
CA PHE A 616 -1.50 -25.14 17.90
C PHE A 616 -2.02 -23.78 17.45
N LYS A 617 -2.10 -23.59 16.14
CA LYS A 617 -2.63 -22.40 15.44
C LYS A 617 -4.17 -22.39 15.48
N THR A 618 -4.80 -23.55 15.46
CA THR A 618 -6.26 -23.74 15.67
C THR A 618 -6.51 -24.79 16.73
N LEU A 619 -7.50 -24.54 17.60
CA LEU A 619 -7.96 -25.49 18.62
C LEU A 619 -9.13 -26.30 18.06
N ASP A 620 -8.85 -27.24 17.17
CA ASP A 620 -9.87 -28.19 16.69
C ASP A 620 -9.99 -29.34 17.69
N GLU A 621 -11.22 -29.80 17.98
CA GLU A 621 -11.54 -30.84 18.97
C GLU A 621 -10.57 -32.04 18.85
N ALA A 622 -9.89 -32.33 19.96
CA ALA A 622 -9.13 -33.55 20.18
C ALA A 622 -9.64 -34.14 21.49
N ASP A 623 -9.64 -35.46 21.65
CA ASP A 623 -9.89 -36.08 22.95
C ASP A 623 -8.62 -35.97 23.81
N TYR A 624 -7.47 -36.36 23.24
CA TYR A 624 -6.17 -36.30 23.90
C TYR A 624 -5.01 -36.37 22.90
N PHE A 625 -3.82 -36.06 23.39
CA PHE A 625 -2.56 -36.25 22.70
C PHE A 625 -1.85 -37.47 23.26
N VAL A 626 -1.29 -38.30 22.39
CA VAL A 626 -0.37 -39.39 22.75
C VAL A 626 1.06 -38.90 22.52
N ILE A 627 1.91 -39.10 23.51
CA ILE A 627 3.33 -38.82 23.44
C ILE A 627 4.04 -40.16 23.31
N GLU A 628 4.82 -40.29 22.25
CA GLU A 628 5.62 -41.48 22.01
C GLU A 628 7.10 -41.15 21.97
N ARG A 629 7.94 -42.10 22.38
CA ARG A 629 9.40 -41.99 22.44
C ARG A 629 10.06 -43.13 21.67
N SER A 630 11.21 -42.86 21.08
CA SER A 630 12.05 -43.83 20.38
C SER A 630 13.54 -43.52 20.60
N GLN A 631 14.41 -44.51 20.39
CA GLN A 631 15.86 -44.31 20.26
C GLN A 631 16.37 -44.51 18.83
N ASP A 632 15.53 -45.07 17.93
CA ASP A 632 15.95 -45.54 16.60
C ASP A 632 15.08 -44.99 15.45
N GLU A 633 14.11 -44.12 15.75
CA GLU A 633 13.13 -43.56 14.80
C GLU A 633 12.18 -44.59 14.16
N VAL A 634 12.26 -45.85 14.55
CA VAL A 634 11.47 -46.94 13.96
C VAL A 634 10.48 -47.46 14.99
N ASN A 635 10.96 -47.78 16.18
CA ASN A 635 10.17 -48.35 17.26
C ASN A 635 9.81 -47.25 18.25
N PHE A 636 8.53 -46.86 18.26
CA PHE A 636 7.99 -45.84 19.15
C PHE A 636 7.15 -46.50 20.26
N GLU A 637 7.46 -46.18 21.51
CA GLU A 637 6.68 -46.56 22.68
C GLU A 637 5.83 -45.38 23.16
N GLU A 638 4.56 -45.63 23.51
CA GLU A 638 3.73 -44.63 24.17
C GLU A 638 4.23 -44.40 25.61
N ILE A 639 4.63 -43.18 25.91
CA ILE A 639 5.13 -42.79 27.25
C ILE A 639 4.10 -42.00 28.05
N GLY A 640 3.03 -41.53 27.42
CA GLY A 640 1.95 -40.88 28.13
C GLY A 640 0.91 -40.22 27.24
N ARG A 641 -0.12 -39.69 27.90
CA ARG A 641 -1.23 -38.98 27.28
C ARG A 641 -1.45 -37.64 27.96
N VAL A 642 -1.81 -36.65 27.18
CA VAL A 642 -2.24 -35.34 27.68
C VAL A 642 -3.65 -35.09 27.17
N MET A 643 -4.62 -35.01 28.07
CA MET A 643 -6.00 -34.71 27.71
C MET A 643 -6.08 -33.34 27.04
N PHE A 644 -6.93 -33.23 26.03
CA PHE A 644 -7.19 -31.95 25.41
C PHE A 644 -7.83 -30.99 26.42
N GLN A 645 -7.37 -29.74 26.41
CA GLN A 645 -7.90 -28.64 27.21
C GLN A 645 -7.82 -27.40 26.33
N GLN A 646 -8.75 -26.44 26.43
CA GLN A 646 -8.65 -25.18 25.67
C GLN A 646 -7.48 -24.32 26.19
N ALA A 647 -6.25 -24.71 25.84
CA ALA A 647 -5.00 -24.12 26.29
C ALA A 647 -4.13 -23.74 25.10
N ASN A 648 -3.47 -22.59 25.19
CA ASN A 648 -2.56 -22.08 24.16
C ASN A 648 -1.20 -22.79 24.17
N GLN A 649 -0.93 -23.63 25.17
CA GLN A 649 0.30 -24.40 25.30
C GLN A 649 -0.01 -25.68 26.08
N TYR A 650 0.57 -26.78 25.63
CA TYR A 650 0.54 -28.07 26.29
C TYR A 650 1.95 -28.45 26.74
N ARG A 651 2.01 -29.27 27.79
CA ARG A 651 3.25 -29.72 28.40
C ARG A 651 3.16 -31.18 28.82
N PHE A 652 4.23 -31.93 28.59
CA PHE A 652 4.41 -33.28 29.08
C PHE A 652 5.83 -33.43 29.66
N VAL A 653 5.99 -34.21 30.73
CA VAL A 653 7.30 -34.51 31.33
C VAL A 653 7.57 -35.99 31.20
N ASP A 654 8.58 -36.32 30.41
CA ASP A 654 9.21 -37.62 30.49
C ASP A 654 10.14 -37.63 31.70
N SER A 655 9.67 -38.28 32.77
CA SER A 655 10.41 -38.40 34.03
C SER A 655 11.52 -39.44 34.01
N LYS A 656 11.63 -40.24 32.93
CA LYS A 656 12.58 -41.34 32.80
C LYS A 656 13.15 -41.39 31.38
N PRO A 657 13.74 -40.30 30.85
CA PRO A 657 14.32 -40.31 29.52
C PRO A 657 15.42 -41.38 29.43
N LEU A 658 15.55 -42.02 28.28
CA LEU A 658 16.54 -43.04 28.01
C LEU A 658 17.94 -42.43 27.97
N ARG A 659 18.98 -43.24 28.19
CA ARG A 659 20.36 -42.78 28.01
C ARG A 659 20.61 -42.47 26.54
N HIS A 660 21.36 -41.39 26.28
CA HIS A 660 21.69 -40.88 24.94
C HIS A 660 20.50 -40.21 24.23
N THR A 661 20.20 -40.64 23.01
CA THR A 661 19.21 -40.00 22.16
C THR A 661 17.81 -40.43 22.56
N ASN A 662 16.92 -39.44 22.70
CA ASN A 662 15.48 -39.63 22.86
C ASN A 662 14.80 -38.86 21.75
N ILE A 663 13.95 -39.54 21.00
CA ILE A 663 13.23 -38.97 19.86
C ILE A 663 11.75 -39.03 20.21
N TYR A 664 11.09 -37.88 20.21
CA TYR A 664 9.69 -37.78 20.61
C TYR A 664 8.82 -37.47 19.40
N ARG A 665 7.62 -38.04 19.37
CA ARG A 665 6.57 -37.64 18.44
C ARG A 665 5.25 -37.45 19.16
N LEU A 666 4.44 -36.55 18.59
CA LEU A 666 3.12 -36.22 19.09
C LEU A 666 2.06 -36.78 18.14
N LYS A 667 1.09 -37.52 18.69
CA LYS A 667 -0.06 -38.03 17.94
C LYS A 667 -1.33 -37.42 18.49
N LYS A 668 -2.10 -36.74 17.64
CA LYS A 668 -3.46 -36.27 17.96
C LYS A 668 -4.43 -37.44 17.92
N VAL A 669 -5.31 -37.53 18.92
CA VAL A 669 -6.46 -38.43 18.93
C VAL A 669 -7.71 -37.57 18.99
N ILE A 670 -8.63 -37.78 18.05
CA ILE A 670 -9.90 -37.07 17.89
C ILE A 670 -11.01 -38.06 18.16
#